data_AF-A0A8C8MKZ3-F1
#
_entry.id   AF-A0A8C8MKZ3-F1
#
_cell.length_a   1.000
_cell.length_b   1.000
_cell.length_c   1.000
_cell.angle_alpha   90.00
_cell.angle_beta   90.00
_cell.angle_gamma   90.00
#
_symmetry.space_group_name_H-M   'P 1'
#
loop_
_entity.id
_entity.type
_entity.pdbx_description
1 polymer ?
#
loop_
_entity_poly.entity_id
_entity_poly.type
_entity_poly.pdbx_seq_one_letter_code
_entity_poly.pdbx_strand_id
1 'polypeptide(L)'
;MDMDHDEVPSELDQIALRLQEGGLAPSASAEECQRHLWRQLLHCEGDLRTATQELHTLRTQQATEMKEVENYVEHIRGLLEERESLTAEYEQDNEQLHADLQQIRLQQDSQRKEVVEMLAQEDLGEIGLSSTSEQVAYLLVERATLLERLEAAERRLDTQNLTGNLREVHLQDELDHIRHTLEEELRQQRETMQRTKESMSQEQQSPAQRPWKKLFGLRKSSQSTHNGAPVHNEDVSQERSERQRLERDLEEASRRLSMAHEDIRRLTDKLESAKKTQAMCGPELEQTGQEVECLRKEVDKLKQCDTLELQRAKEHNERLDGEIRVLRERVRSLDSEKKTLLQGEGNSSEHPKDLPMLLLATSKPEEQEQIHKRCREAVEDVGCQLRELQRRMQRLQREQEDLVERNEELEALLGEAQNASKEECQLHEGELEGLHRKIKTLEAELKKICAQDQVLKDGGVVGRETETYLHQLRDSSQERVALLEARLTEEKDWRRQLEVDLGSAQAALKNNKETLQRDERELRKLRLEIQGLQTECQQGKTLIKSLTQVKGEKGILEEKVAQLERAQSRLQSDREHQTESSRTQEDLRESRTQVEELGAKVERLTSVLSCLEEEHCTLRDEMVQERRRAADLQAQLSERVREKLTAEGEKERLGIELLRLREQLQLSTQTRQETAGPTRPRQDTPESDYSFLLTERTKDECLNQLASLKCELSRLHATLEEERQLANQHQLALQAQINEAQARTKSQDSVLGQKAEESKQLKQDLQRAQSLFTSAERELRYEREKNLDLKRHNALLDQEKIKVCAELKQAQAKLSQAEKSGSGQAAEMERLQHRLRELELELARSGQSRNTNASLQEELQAERVRVISADKKVPQFSLNTEPS
;
A
#
# COMPACT_ATOMS: atom_id res chain seq x y z
N MET A 1 -23.20 -80.12 -40.89
CA MET A 1 -24.08 -80.18 -39.71
C MET A 1 -23.74 -79.08 -38.72
N ASP A 2 -24.16 -77.84 -38.91
CA ASP A 2 -24.28 -77.05 -40.15
C ASP A 2 -24.00 -75.59 -39.76
N MET A 3 -23.31 -74.84 -40.61
CA MET A 3 -23.03 -73.43 -40.36
C MET A 3 -24.13 -72.63 -41.05
N ASP A 4 -25.12 -72.20 -40.29
CA ASP A 4 -26.13 -71.26 -40.78
C ASP A 4 -25.43 -69.96 -41.17
N HIS A 5 -25.37 -69.70 -42.47
CA HIS A 5 -25.03 -68.38 -42.97
C HIS A 5 -26.27 -67.50 -42.84
N ASP A 6 -26.25 -66.53 -41.93
CA ASP A 6 -27.22 -65.44 -41.93
C ASP A 6 -27.18 -64.75 -43.30
N GLU A 7 -28.21 -64.97 -44.12
CA GLU A 7 -28.35 -64.30 -45.41
C GLU A 7 -28.55 -62.80 -45.14
N VAL A 8 -27.54 -61.99 -45.48
CA VAL A 8 -27.64 -60.53 -45.39
C VAL A 8 -28.81 -60.09 -46.27
N PRO A 9 -29.90 -59.55 -45.69
CA PRO A 9 -31.11 -59.24 -46.46
C PRO A 9 -30.78 -58.23 -47.54
N SER A 10 -31.25 -58.46 -48.77
CA SER A 10 -30.85 -57.62 -49.90
C SER A 10 -31.38 -56.19 -49.72
N GLU A 11 -30.80 -55.23 -50.44
CA GLU A 11 -31.29 -53.84 -50.41
C GLU A 11 -32.78 -53.76 -50.76
N LEU A 12 -33.28 -54.65 -51.61
CA LEU A 12 -34.70 -54.74 -51.97
C LEU A 12 -35.56 -55.27 -50.80
N ASP A 13 -35.07 -56.24 -50.03
CA ASP A 13 -35.78 -56.76 -48.85
C ASP A 13 -35.82 -55.70 -47.73
N GLN A 14 -34.72 -54.96 -47.53
CA GLN A 14 -34.65 -53.84 -46.59
C GLN A 14 -35.55 -52.66 -47.00
N ILE A 15 -35.71 -52.41 -48.30
CA ILE A 15 -36.67 -51.43 -48.83
C ILE A 15 -38.11 -51.92 -48.64
N ALA A 16 -38.39 -53.19 -48.94
CA ALA A 16 -39.72 -53.79 -48.73
C ALA A 16 -40.14 -53.76 -47.25
N LEU A 17 -39.22 -54.09 -46.34
CA LEU A 17 -39.46 -54.03 -44.89
C LEU A 17 -39.81 -52.60 -44.45
N ARG A 18 -39.03 -51.59 -44.85
CA ARG A 18 -39.30 -50.18 -44.50
C ARG A 18 -40.56 -49.61 -45.16
N LEU A 19 -40.99 -50.14 -46.30
CA LEU A 19 -42.30 -49.81 -46.89
C LEU A 19 -43.44 -50.41 -46.07
N GLN A 20 -43.28 -51.64 -45.57
CA GLN A 20 -44.25 -52.32 -44.71
C GLN A 20 -44.35 -51.67 -43.32
N GLU A 21 -43.22 -51.28 -42.72
CA GLU A 21 -43.16 -50.43 -41.51
C GLU A 21 -43.81 -49.06 -41.75
N GLY A 22 -43.64 -48.50 -42.95
CA GLY A 22 -44.32 -47.30 -43.43
C GLY A 22 -45.82 -47.46 -43.70
N GLY A 23 -46.40 -48.64 -43.44
CA GLY A 23 -47.84 -48.90 -43.54
C GLY A 23 -48.35 -49.32 -44.92
N LEU A 24 -47.46 -49.62 -45.89
CA LEU A 24 -47.89 -50.21 -47.17
C LEU A 24 -48.14 -51.72 -47.03
N ALA A 25 -49.17 -52.21 -47.73
CA ALA A 25 -49.42 -53.63 -47.84
C ALA A 25 -48.38 -54.31 -48.78
N PRO A 26 -47.95 -55.56 -48.50
CA PRO A 26 -47.05 -56.32 -49.40
C PRO A 26 -47.60 -56.56 -50.82
N SER A 27 -48.88 -56.28 -51.06
CA SER A 27 -49.54 -56.35 -52.37
C SER A 27 -49.73 -55.00 -53.06
N ALA A 28 -49.08 -53.93 -52.57
CA ALA A 28 -49.17 -52.60 -53.17
C ALA A 28 -48.53 -52.55 -54.58
N SER A 29 -49.05 -51.70 -55.45
CA SER A 29 -48.51 -51.52 -56.80
C SER A 29 -47.19 -50.75 -56.81
N ALA A 30 -46.39 -50.94 -57.86
CA ALA A 30 -45.11 -50.25 -58.01
C ALA A 30 -45.26 -48.71 -58.00
N GLU A 31 -46.36 -48.16 -58.53
CA GLU A 31 -46.63 -46.72 -58.44
C GLU A 31 -46.90 -46.26 -57.00
N GLU A 32 -47.60 -47.06 -56.18
CA GLU A 32 -47.92 -46.69 -54.80
C GLU A 32 -46.67 -46.71 -53.93
N CYS A 33 -45.81 -47.72 -54.09
CA CYS A 33 -44.49 -47.78 -53.46
C CYS A 33 -43.62 -46.59 -53.87
N GLN A 34 -43.54 -46.26 -55.17
CA GLN A 34 -42.80 -45.08 -55.66
C GLN A 34 -43.37 -43.76 -55.11
N ARG A 35 -44.69 -43.58 -55.09
CA ARG A 35 -45.36 -42.40 -54.50
C ARG A 35 -45.17 -42.30 -52.99
N HIS A 36 -44.90 -43.41 -52.29
CA HIS A 36 -44.56 -43.42 -50.86
C HIS A 36 -43.09 -43.06 -50.63
N LEU A 37 -42.15 -43.72 -51.32
CA LEU A 37 -40.73 -43.40 -51.26
C LEU A 37 -40.45 -41.93 -51.60
N TRP A 38 -41.12 -41.38 -52.62
CA TRP A 38 -40.98 -39.97 -53.00
C TRP A 38 -41.49 -39.01 -51.91
N ARG A 39 -42.58 -39.37 -51.20
CA ARG A 39 -43.07 -38.59 -50.06
C ARG A 39 -42.15 -38.69 -48.84
N GLN A 40 -41.60 -39.87 -48.55
CA GLN A 40 -40.58 -40.03 -47.50
C GLN A 40 -39.32 -39.22 -47.83
N LEU A 41 -38.81 -39.29 -49.07
CA LEU A 41 -37.67 -38.49 -49.51
C LEU A 41 -37.89 -36.99 -49.31
N LEU A 42 -39.04 -36.47 -49.77
CA LEU A 42 -39.42 -35.06 -49.59
C LEU A 42 -39.54 -34.65 -48.11
N HIS A 43 -40.00 -35.55 -47.24
CA HIS A 43 -40.09 -35.29 -45.81
C HIS A 43 -38.70 -35.26 -45.18
N CYS A 44 -37.87 -36.29 -45.41
CA CYS A 44 -36.50 -36.36 -44.90
C CYS A 44 -35.60 -35.23 -45.44
N GLU A 45 -35.80 -34.77 -46.68
CA GLU A 45 -35.14 -33.55 -47.17
C GLU A 45 -35.61 -32.29 -46.44
N GLY A 46 -36.89 -32.22 -46.05
CA GLY A 46 -37.43 -31.15 -45.22
C GLY A 46 -36.82 -31.15 -43.83
N ASP A 47 -36.85 -32.30 -43.16
CA ASP A 47 -36.30 -32.53 -41.82
C ASP A 47 -34.79 -32.27 -41.77
N LEU A 48 -34.05 -32.66 -42.82
CA LEU A 48 -32.63 -32.37 -42.94
C LEU A 48 -32.37 -30.87 -43.12
N ARG A 49 -33.24 -30.15 -43.86
CA ARG A 49 -33.13 -28.69 -44.04
C ARG A 49 -33.43 -27.95 -42.73
N THR A 50 -34.46 -28.33 -41.98
CA THR A 50 -34.76 -27.71 -40.67
C THR A 50 -33.67 -28.03 -39.66
N ALA A 51 -33.26 -29.28 -39.51
CA ALA A 51 -32.17 -29.66 -38.59
C ALA A 51 -30.85 -28.96 -38.94
N THR A 52 -30.56 -28.72 -40.23
CA THR A 52 -29.37 -27.94 -40.65
C THR A 52 -29.50 -26.45 -40.29
N GLN A 53 -30.70 -25.87 -40.40
CA GLN A 53 -30.98 -24.49 -39.99
C GLN A 53 -30.87 -24.34 -38.47
N GLU A 54 -31.44 -25.27 -37.70
CA GLU A 54 -31.33 -25.32 -36.24
C GLU A 54 -29.86 -25.42 -35.79
N LEU A 55 -29.07 -26.34 -36.38
CA LEU A 55 -27.63 -26.43 -36.15
C LEU A 55 -26.88 -25.14 -36.49
N HIS A 56 -27.31 -24.40 -37.52
CA HIS A 56 -26.73 -23.09 -37.84
C HIS A 56 -27.09 -22.05 -36.78
N THR A 57 -28.35 -21.98 -36.34
CA THR A 57 -28.78 -21.04 -35.27
C THR A 57 -28.06 -21.30 -33.95
N LEU A 58 -27.93 -22.57 -33.54
CA LEU A 58 -27.18 -22.97 -32.34
C LEU A 58 -25.69 -22.59 -32.43
N ARG A 59 -25.05 -22.80 -33.60
CA ARG A 59 -23.66 -22.36 -33.82
C ARG A 59 -23.50 -20.84 -33.77
N THR A 60 -24.47 -20.08 -34.28
CA THR A 60 -24.43 -18.61 -34.16
C THR A 60 -24.68 -18.12 -32.73
N GLN A 61 -25.58 -18.77 -31.98
CA GLN A 61 -25.81 -18.48 -30.56
C GLN A 61 -24.56 -18.78 -29.72
N GLN A 62 -23.95 -19.96 -29.91
CA GLN A 62 -22.68 -20.32 -29.27
C GLN A 62 -21.56 -19.31 -29.60
N ALA A 63 -21.49 -18.81 -30.84
CA ALA A 63 -20.50 -17.81 -31.22
C ALA A 63 -20.75 -16.44 -30.56
N THR A 64 -22.01 -16.05 -30.32
CA THR A 64 -22.32 -14.83 -29.55
C THR A 64 -22.05 -15.00 -28.06
N GLU A 65 -22.42 -16.14 -27.46
CA GLU A 65 -22.16 -16.45 -26.05
C GLU A 65 -20.66 -16.51 -25.75
N MET A 66 -19.87 -17.15 -26.61
CA MET A 66 -18.40 -17.16 -26.51
C MET A 66 -17.83 -15.74 -26.54
N LYS A 67 -18.33 -14.87 -27.41
CA LYS A 67 -17.88 -13.49 -27.51
C LYS A 67 -18.28 -12.64 -26.29
N GLU A 68 -19.44 -12.90 -25.69
CA GLU A 68 -19.81 -12.28 -24.41
C GLU A 68 -18.88 -12.73 -23.28
N VAL A 69 -18.54 -14.03 -23.20
CA VAL A 69 -17.55 -14.55 -22.26
C VAL A 69 -16.17 -13.93 -22.48
N GLU A 70 -15.72 -13.76 -23.72
CA GLU A 70 -14.48 -13.04 -24.07
C GLU A 70 -14.50 -11.61 -23.51
N ASN A 71 -15.57 -10.84 -23.77
CA ASN A 71 -15.72 -9.48 -23.24
C ASN A 71 -15.68 -9.44 -21.70
N TYR A 72 -16.33 -10.39 -21.01
CA TYR A 72 -16.29 -10.48 -19.55
C TYR A 72 -14.88 -10.83 -19.03
N VAL A 73 -14.14 -11.71 -19.71
CA VAL A 73 -12.75 -12.05 -19.37
C VAL A 73 -11.82 -10.85 -19.56
N GLU A 74 -12.02 -10.05 -20.62
CA GLU A 74 -11.26 -8.80 -20.81
C GLU A 74 -11.58 -7.75 -19.74
N HIS A 75 -12.85 -7.58 -19.36
CA HIS A 75 -13.22 -6.67 -18.27
C HIS A 75 -12.62 -7.11 -16.92
N ILE A 76 -12.66 -8.41 -16.61
CA ILE A 76 -12.01 -8.97 -15.41
C ILE A 76 -10.49 -8.75 -15.45
N ARG A 77 -9.85 -8.85 -16.62
CA ARG A 77 -8.42 -8.57 -16.78
C ARG A 77 -8.11 -7.10 -16.48
N GLY A 78 -8.88 -6.16 -17.03
CA GLY A 78 -8.71 -4.72 -16.74
C GLY A 78 -8.86 -4.41 -15.25
N LEU A 79 -9.86 -4.99 -14.56
CA LEU A 79 -10.04 -4.83 -13.11
C LEU A 79 -8.88 -5.43 -12.28
N LEU A 80 -8.20 -6.46 -12.78
CA LEU A 80 -7.00 -7.01 -12.14
C LEU A 80 -5.78 -6.12 -12.36
N GLU A 81 -5.61 -5.58 -13.57
CA GLU A 81 -4.55 -4.62 -13.93
C GLU A 81 -4.69 -3.31 -13.11
N GLU A 82 -5.90 -2.75 -13.00
CA GLU A 82 -6.20 -1.58 -12.14
C GLU A 82 -5.91 -1.85 -10.65
N ARG A 83 -6.26 -3.05 -10.15
CA ARG A 83 -5.97 -3.44 -8.77
C ARG A 83 -4.46 -3.60 -8.55
N GLU A 84 -3.73 -4.13 -9.53
CA GLU A 84 -2.28 -4.33 -9.44
C GLU A 84 -1.53 -3.00 -9.54
N SER A 85 -1.97 -2.03 -10.36
CA SER A 85 -1.40 -0.68 -10.33
C SER A 85 -1.64 0.03 -9.00
N LEU A 86 -2.86 -0.03 -8.45
CA LEU A 86 -3.17 0.52 -7.12
C LEU A 86 -2.35 -0.16 -6.00
N THR A 87 -2.08 -1.46 -6.11
CA THR A 87 -1.24 -2.18 -5.14
C THR A 87 0.21 -1.69 -5.21
N ALA A 88 0.76 -1.53 -6.42
CA ALA A 88 2.11 -1.00 -6.62
C ALA A 88 2.26 0.47 -6.17
N GLU A 89 1.23 1.30 -6.35
CA GLU A 89 1.18 2.67 -5.82
C GLU A 89 1.23 2.66 -4.28
N TYR A 90 0.41 1.84 -3.61
CA TYR A 90 0.45 1.70 -2.15
C TYR A 90 1.77 1.12 -1.62
N GLU A 91 2.39 0.19 -2.35
CA GLU A 91 3.71 -0.34 -1.98
C GLU A 91 4.79 0.75 -2.09
N GLN A 92 4.80 1.55 -3.17
CA GLN A 92 5.75 2.64 -3.36
C GLN A 92 5.57 3.78 -2.32
N ASP A 93 4.33 4.16 -2.01
CA ASP A 93 4.03 5.17 -0.98
C ASP A 93 4.47 4.70 0.41
N ASN A 94 4.30 3.40 0.72
CA ASN A 94 4.74 2.83 1.97
C ASN A 94 6.28 2.73 2.07
N GLU A 95 6.98 2.42 0.96
CA GLU A 95 8.45 2.53 0.88
C GLU A 95 8.93 3.97 1.11
N GLN A 96 8.27 4.97 0.51
CA GLN A 96 8.58 6.39 0.72
C GLN A 96 8.37 6.80 2.18
N LEU A 97 7.24 6.45 2.80
CA LEU A 97 6.98 6.70 4.22
C LEU A 97 8.01 6.03 5.14
N HIS A 98 8.50 4.84 4.79
CA HIS A 98 9.61 4.19 5.50
C HIS A 98 10.93 4.95 5.37
N ALA A 99 11.25 5.48 4.19
CA ALA A 99 12.42 6.32 3.97
C ALA A 99 12.33 7.66 4.73
N ASP A 100 11.17 8.32 4.71
CA ASP A 100 10.93 9.58 5.41
C ASP A 100 11.04 9.41 6.93
N LEU A 101 10.46 8.33 7.48
CA LEU A 101 10.63 7.95 8.90
C LEU A 101 12.08 7.67 9.26
N GLN A 102 12.88 7.10 8.35
CA GLN A 102 14.32 6.92 8.56
C GLN A 102 15.08 8.25 8.52
N GLN A 103 14.72 9.16 7.62
CA GLN A 103 15.30 10.51 7.55
C GLN A 103 14.98 11.33 8.81
N ILE A 104 13.73 11.31 9.28
CA ILE A 104 13.30 11.99 10.51
C ILE A 104 14.07 11.44 11.73
N ARG A 105 14.29 10.12 11.82
CA ARG A 105 15.12 9.53 12.88
C ARG A 105 16.58 10.01 12.82
N LEU A 106 17.18 10.07 11.63
CA LEU A 106 18.54 10.58 11.46
C LEU A 106 18.66 12.07 11.83
N GLN A 107 17.64 12.88 11.51
CA GLN A 107 17.55 14.27 11.94
C GLN A 107 17.43 14.38 13.46
N GLN A 108 16.53 13.63 14.09
CA GLN A 108 16.37 13.58 15.55
C GLN A 108 17.65 13.11 16.27
N ASP A 109 18.35 12.10 15.75
CA ASP A 109 19.64 11.65 16.29
C ASP A 109 20.75 12.69 16.11
N SER A 110 20.68 13.56 15.08
CA SER A 110 21.63 14.67 14.91
C SER A 110 21.35 15.81 15.90
N GLN A 111 20.10 16.24 16.03
CA GLN A 111 19.66 17.24 17.01
C GLN A 111 19.93 16.77 18.45
N ARG A 112 19.73 15.47 18.74
CA ARG A 112 20.06 14.89 20.04
C ARG A 112 21.55 14.95 20.36
N LYS A 113 22.43 14.74 19.37
CA LYS A 113 23.88 14.88 19.57
C LYS A 113 24.26 16.34 19.86
N GLU A 114 23.71 17.28 19.11
CA GLU A 114 23.91 18.72 19.33
C GLU A 114 23.46 19.14 20.74
N VAL A 115 22.29 18.69 21.19
CA VAL A 115 21.81 18.93 22.57
C VAL A 115 22.71 18.28 23.62
N VAL A 116 23.21 17.06 23.39
CA VAL A 116 24.18 16.41 24.29
C VAL A 116 25.51 17.16 24.34
N GLU A 117 26.00 17.67 23.21
CA GLU A 117 27.23 18.46 23.11
C GLU A 117 27.09 19.83 23.77
N MET A 118 25.93 20.49 23.67
CA MET A 118 25.63 21.73 24.41
C MET A 118 25.53 21.48 25.92
N LEU A 119 24.80 20.44 26.35
CA LEU A 119 24.71 20.08 27.77
C LEU A 119 26.08 19.70 28.36
N ALA A 120 26.96 19.05 27.58
CA ALA A 120 28.33 18.74 28.00
C ALA A 120 29.25 19.98 28.08
N GLN A 121 28.94 21.09 27.39
CA GLN A 121 29.69 22.35 27.50
C GLN A 121 29.33 23.14 28.77
N GLU A 122 28.09 23.03 29.25
CA GLU A 122 27.58 23.67 30.46
C GLU A 122 27.73 22.79 31.73
N ASP A 123 28.67 21.82 31.74
CA ASP A 123 28.88 20.80 32.79
C ASP A 123 27.66 19.90 33.12
N LEU A 124 26.58 19.96 32.34
CA LEU A 124 25.33 19.18 32.49
C LEU A 124 25.30 17.87 31.69
N GLY A 125 26.46 17.33 31.30
CA GLY A 125 26.57 16.17 30.40
C GLY A 125 25.84 14.90 30.87
N GLU A 126 25.64 14.72 32.19
CA GLU A 126 24.95 13.56 32.76
C GLU A 126 23.48 13.45 32.32
N ILE A 127 22.75 14.58 32.20
CA ILE A 127 21.35 14.56 31.74
C ILE A 127 21.20 14.40 30.23
N GLY A 128 22.28 14.58 29.45
CA GLY A 128 22.26 14.33 28.00
C GLY A 128 21.89 12.88 27.62
N LEU A 129 22.13 11.93 28.52
CA LEU A 129 21.79 10.52 28.33
C LEU A 129 20.35 10.17 28.74
N SER A 130 19.68 11.03 29.53
CA SER A 130 18.29 10.87 29.96
C SER A 130 17.29 11.02 28.81
N SER A 131 16.00 10.75 29.07
CA SER A 131 14.92 11.07 28.13
C SER A 131 14.75 12.58 27.97
N THR A 132 14.18 13.02 26.84
CA THR A 132 13.87 14.43 26.59
C THR A 132 12.90 15.00 27.64
N SER A 133 11.98 14.19 28.17
CA SER A 133 11.12 14.54 29.30
C SER A 133 11.87 14.79 30.60
N GLU A 134 12.91 14.00 30.89
CA GLU A 134 13.75 14.19 32.09
C GLU A 134 14.69 15.38 31.94
N GLN A 135 15.25 15.59 30.73
CA GLN A 135 16.03 16.79 30.40
C GLN A 135 15.23 18.08 30.59
N VAL A 136 14.01 18.14 30.03
CA VAL A 136 13.12 19.28 30.21
C VAL A 136 12.72 19.47 31.67
N ALA A 137 12.42 18.38 32.40
CA ALA A 137 12.11 18.47 33.83
C ALA A 137 13.28 19.03 34.65
N TYR A 138 14.51 18.56 34.41
CA TYR A 138 15.71 19.04 35.08
C TYR A 138 16.00 20.52 34.78
N LEU A 139 15.94 20.91 33.49
CA LEU A 139 16.16 22.30 33.07
C LEU A 139 15.07 23.26 33.61
N LEU A 140 13.83 22.79 33.77
CA LEU A 140 12.77 23.58 34.43
C LEU A 140 13.00 23.74 35.94
N VAL A 141 13.55 22.72 36.61
CA VAL A 141 13.94 22.80 38.03
C VAL A 141 15.10 23.76 38.22
N GLU A 142 16.18 23.64 37.44
CA GLU A 142 17.32 24.59 37.53
C GLU A 142 16.92 26.02 37.15
N ARG A 143 16.02 26.20 36.17
CA ARG A 143 15.45 27.52 35.89
C ARG A 143 14.69 28.09 37.10
N ALA A 144 13.97 27.26 37.85
CA ALA A 144 13.26 27.69 39.06
C ALA A 144 14.22 28.03 40.21
N THR A 145 15.23 27.19 40.50
CA THR A 145 16.21 27.45 41.57
C THR A 145 17.07 28.68 41.28
N LEU A 146 17.39 28.95 40.01
CA LEU A 146 18.08 30.17 39.59
C LEU A 146 17.20 31.42 39.74
N LEU A 147 15.91 31.34 39.42
CA LEU A 147 14.96 32.44 39.66
C LEU A 147 14.80 32.73 41.16
N GLU A 148 14.59 31.71 42.00
CA GLU A 148 14.53 31.88 43.47
C GLU A 148 15.80 32.56 44.03
N ARG A 149 16.98 32.15 43.53
CA ARG A 149 18.27 32.77 43.89
C ARG A 149 18.38 34.22 43.44
N LEU A 150 17.85 34.55 42.27
CA LEU A 150 17.89 35.91 41.71
C LEU A 150 16.94 36.85 42.47
N GLU A 151 15.70 36.45 42.72
CA GLU A 151 14.78 37.22 43.60
C GLU A 151 15.34 37.38 45.03
N ALA A 152 16.05 36.36 45.54
CA ALA A 152 16.71 36.43 46.84
C ALA A 152 17.93 37.38 46.86
N ALA A 153 18.52 37.68 45.70
CA ALA A 153 19.55 38.71 45.54
C ALA A 153 18.91 40.12 45.42
N GLU A 154 17.82 40.26 44.68
CA GLU A 154 17.05 41.51 44.57
C GLU A 154 16.55 41.98 45.94
N ARG A 155 15.92 41.09 46.71
CA ARG A 155 15.46 41.38 48.10
C ARG A 155 16.61 41.78 49.05
N ARG A 156 17.85 41.39 48.75
CA ARG A 156 19.06 41.83 49.50
C ARG A 156 19.54 43.21 49.07
N LEU A 157 19.36 43.59 47.80
CA LEU A 157 19.64 44.94 47.30
C LEU A 157 18.59 45.94 47.85
N ASP A 158 17.31 45.60 47.82
CA ASP A 158 16.24 46.45 48.34
C ASP A 158 16.39 46.74 49.85
N THR A 159 16.76 45.72 50.63
CA THR A 159 17.02 45.89 52.07
C THR A 159 18.28 46.69 52.37
N GLN A 160 19.29 46.66 51.50
CA GLN A 160 20.44 47.57 51.58
C GLN A 160 20.05 49.02 51.24
N ASN A 161 19.26 49.24 50.19
CA ASN A 161 18.75 50.56 49.80
C ASN A 161 17.91 51.20 50.92
N LEU A 162 16.97 50.45 51.52
CA LEU A 162 16.18 50.89 52.68
C LEU A 162 17.06 51.28 53.88
N THR A 163 18.14 50.54 54.12
CA THR A 163 19.09 50.82 55.21
C THR A 163 19.93 52.08 54.95
N GLY A 164 20.23 52.39 53.68
CA GLY A 164 20.86 53.65 53.28
C GLY A 164 19.94 54.85 53.54
N ASN A 165 18.72 54.81 53.02
CA ASN A 165 17.75 55.91 53.10
C ASN A 165 17.44 56.32 54.56
N LEU A 166 17.31 55.34 55.48
CA LEU A 166 17.11 55.61 56.92
C LEU A 166 18.24 56.44 57.55
N ARG A 167 19.47 56.34 57.02
CA ARG A 167 20.63 57.07 57.52
C ARG A 167 20.71 58.50 56.97
N GLU A 168 20.23 58.72 55.75
CA GLU A 168 20.09 60.08 55.19
C GLU A 168 18.99 60.87 55.90
N VAL A 169 17.83 60.25 56.19
CA VAL A 169 16.74 60.90 56.94
C VAL A 169 17.24 61.37 58.32
N HIS A 170 18.00 60.54 59.05
CA HIS A 170 18.52 60.92 60.37
C HIS A 170 19.51 62.11 60.31
N LEU A 171 20.35 62.17 59.27
CA LEU A 171 21.24 63.32 59.03
C LEU A 171 20.47 64.57 58.61
N GLN A 172 19.37 64.42 57.87
CA GLN A 172 18.50 65.54 57.51
C GLN A 172 17.77 66.10 58.74
N ASP A 173 17.26 65.25 59.63
CA ASP A 173 16.65 65.66 60.89
C ASP A 173 17.64 66.44 61.79
N GLU A 174 18.90 65.99 61.88
CA GLU A 174 19.97 66.71 62.61
C GLU A 174 20.24 68.10 62.01
N LEU A 175 20.36 68.21 60.68
CA LEU A 175 20.58 69.48 59.97
C LEU A 175 19.39 70.44 60.10
N ASP A 176 18.16 69.91 60.07
CA ASP A 176 16.94 70.68 60.27
C ASP A 176 16.84 71.20 61.71
N HIS A 177 17.25 70.42 62.71
CA HIS A 177 17.32 70.85 64.11
C HIS A 177 18.35 71.97 64.32
N ILE A 178 19.52 71.86 63.68
CA ILE A 178 20.57 72.91 63.71
C ILE A 178 20.06 74.20 63.05
N ARG A 179 19.37 74.11 61.91
CA ARG A 179 18.75 75.27 61.24
C ARG A 179 17.71 75.94 62.15
N HIS A 180 16.82 75.16 62.76
CA HIS A 180 15.79 75.69 63.65
C HIS A 180 16.39 76.42 64.86
N THR A 181 17.47 75.86 65.44
CA THR A 181 18.19 76.47 66.56
C THR A 181 18.81 77.82 66.17
N LEU A 182 19.46 77.91 65.01
CA LEU A 182 20.03 79.16 64.50
C LEU A 182 18.97 80.22 64.17
N GLU A 183 17.81 79.82 63.66
CA GLU A 183 16.68 80.72 63.44
C GLU A 183 16.10 81.25 64.76
N GLU A 184 16.04 80.42 65.81
CA GLU A 184 15.65 80.84 67.15
C GLU A 184 16.67 81.77 67.81
N GLU A 185 17.97 81.51 67.69
CA GLU A 185 19.03 82.44 68.14
C GLU A 185 18.94 83.80 67.42
N LEU A 186 18.74 83.80 66.09
CA LEU A 186 18.50 85.02 65.32
C LEU A 186 17.20 85.73 65.75
N ARG A 187 16.15 84.99 66.11
CA ARG A 187 14.91 85.58 66.65
C ARG A 187 15.14 86.21 68.01
N GLN A 188 15.86 85.54 68.92
CA GLN A 188 16.25 86.07 70.22
C GLN A 188 17.18 87.29 70.08
N GLN A 189 18.07 87.32 69.09
CA GLN A 189 18.93 88.47 68.80
C GLN A 189 18.11 89.69 68.29
N ARG A 190 17.07 89.45 67.49
CA ARG A 190 16.11 90.49 67.07
C ARG A 190 15.24 90.97 68.23
N GLU A 191 14.72 90.07 69.06
CA GLU A 191 13.95 90.42 70.26
C GLU A 191 14.79 91.18 71.29
N THR A 192 16.06 90.83 71.49
CA THR A 192 16.95 91.54 72.41
C THR A 192 17.34 92.91 71.86
N MET A 193 17.67 93.04 70.57
CA MET A 193 17.81 94.35 69.91
C MET A 193 16.57 95.23 70.09
N GLN A 194 15.37 94.66 69.95
CA GLN A 194 14.12 95.39 70.11
C GLN A 194 13.84 95.78 71.57
N ARG A 195 14.04 94.87 72.53
CA ARG A 195 13.99 95.17 73.98
C ARG A 195 15.03 96.23 74.39
N THR A 196 16.22 96.25 73.78
CA THR A 196 17.22 97.32 74.02
C THR A 196 16.75 98.67 73.46
N LYS A 197 16.12 98.69 72.29
CA LYS A 197 15.53 99.90 71.68
C LYS A 197 14.36 100.45 72.50
N GLU A 198 13.54 99.56 73.06
CA GLU A 198 12.45 99.90 73.98
C GLU A 198 13.01 100.37 75.34
N SER A 199 14.03 99.70 75.87
CA SER A 199 14.73 100.10 77.10
C SER A 199 15.40 101.48 77.04
N MET A 200 15.80 101.96 75.86
CA MET A 200 16.31 103.32 75.68
C MET A 200 15.22 104.41 75.68
N SER A 201 13.94 104.02 75.74
CA SER A 201 12.80 104.95 75.68
C SER A 201 12.13 105.19 77.05
N GLN A 202 12.51 104.47 78.10
CA GLN A 202 12.00 104.64 79.47
C GLN A 202 13.09 104.40 80.53
N GLU A 203 13.86 105.45 80.87
CA GLU A 203 14.83 105.41 81.96
C GLU A 203 14.59 106.54 82.98
N GLN A 204 13.62 106.34 83.87
CA GLN A 204 13.55 107.02 85.17
C GLN A 204 13.02 106.07 86.25
N GLN A 205 13.51 106.26 87.48
CA GLN A 205 13.14 105.55 88.73
C GLN A 205 13.71 104.13 88.90
N SER A 206 14.80 104.08 89.66
CA SER A 206 15.35 102.92 90.40
C SER A 206 14.84 102.97 91.87
N PRO A 207 15.26 102.15 92.87
CA PRO A 207 16.33 101.12 92.86
C PRO A 207 16.08 99.81 93.67
N ALA A 208 17.09 98.92 93.64
CA ALA A 208 17.43 97.87 94.63
C ALA A 208 16.51 96.61 94.68
N GLN A 209 16.97 95.41 95.09
CA GLN A 209 18.24 94.92 95.66
C GLN A 209 18.74 93.67 94.87
N ARG A 210 20.02 93.60 94.46
CA ARG A 210 21.18 92.85 95.02
C ARG A 210 21.13 91.29 95.02
N PRO A 211 22.28 90.60 94.85
CA PRO A 211 22.33 89.34 94.08
C PRO A 211 23.04 88.14 94.76
N TRP A 212 23.23 87.06 93.98
CA TRP A 212 24.02 85.82 94.21
C TRP A 212 23.45 84.77 95.18
N LYS A 213 23.24 83.55 94.64
CA LYS A 213 23.86 82.32 95.19
C LYS A 213 23.91 81.20 94.16
N LYS A 214 25.05 80.50 94.12
CA LYS A 214 25.32 79.28 93.33
C LYS A 214 25.36 78.06 94.27
N LEU A 215 25.30 76.85 93.67
CA LEU A 215 25.73 75.54 94.21
C LEU A 215 24.87 74.89 95.32
N PHE A 216 24.17 73.84 94.91
CA PHE A 216 23.77 72.59 95.60
C PHE A 216 23.49 72.55 97.12
N GLY A 217 22.33 71.97 97.48
CA GLY A 217 22.05 71.43 98.81
C GLY A 217 20.84 70.48 98.78
N LEU A 218 21.03 69.21 99.18
CA LEU A 218 20.02 68.16 99.01
C LEU A 218 19.63 67.53 100.37
N ARG A 219 18.41 67.79 100.89
CA ARG A 219 17.65 66.81 101.71
C ARG A 219 16.17 67.17 101.92
N LYS A 220 15.42 66.15 102.36
CA LYS A 220 13.96 66.09 102.51
C LYS A 220 13.50 66.53 103.91
N SER A 221 12.28 67.07 104.04
CA SER A 221 11.33 66.64 105.10
C SER A 221 9.87 67.00 104.79
N SER A 222 8.99 66.12 105.25
CA SER A 222 7.56 65.92 104.98
C SER A 222 6.55 66.95 105.58
N GLN A 223 5.26 66.69 105.32
CA GLN A 223 4.03 67.16 106.00
C GLN A 223 3.38 68.50 105.55
N SER A 224 2.21 68.41 104.88
CA SER A 224 0.89 68.72 105.48
C SER A 224 -0.25 68.25 104.54
N THR A 225 -1.52 68.43 104.91
CA THR A 225 -2.68 67.68 104.35
C THR A 225 -3.85 68.50 103.81
N HIS A 226 -4.55 67.88 102.84
CA HIS A 226 -6.00 67.93 102.55
C HIS A 226 -6.58 68.84 101.45
N ASN A 227 -7.58 68.28 100.73
CA ASN A 227 -8.52 68.83 99.73
C ASN A 227 -7.94 69.15 98.33
N GLY A 228 -8.57 68.78 97.19
CA GLY A 228 -9.69 67.85 96.98
C GLY A 228 -10.33 67.90 95.56
N ALA A 229 -10.32 66.76 94.84
CA ALA A 229 -11.03 66.45 93.58
C ALA A 229 -10.63 67.23 92.28
N PRO A 230 -10.93 66.70 91.06
CA PRO A 230 -10.88 65.30 90.61
C PRO A 230 -10.13 65.09 89.27
N VAL A 231 -9.52 63.92 89.04
CA VAL A 231 -8.89 63.53 87.75
C VAL A 231 -9.47 62.24 87.15
N HIS A 232 -9.96 61.30 87.97
CA HIS A 232 -10.33 59.92 87.57
C HIS A 232 -11.41 59.74 86.48
N ASN A 233 -12.05 60.79 85.95
CA ASN A 233 -13.12 60.61 84.97
C ASN A 233 -12.61 60.36 83.53
N GLU A 234 -11.41 60.85 83.20
CA GLU A 234 -10.78 60.60 81.89
C GLU A 234 -10.12 59.22 81.84
N ASP A 235 -9.33 58.85 82.86
CA ASP A 235 -8.71 57.52 83.00
C ASP A 235 -9.74 56.39 82.82
N VAL A 236 -10.86 56.47 83.55
CA VAL A 236 -11.94 55.48 83.50
C VAL A 236 -12.68 55.48 82.16
N SER A 237 -12.66 56.59 81.41
CA SER A 237 -13.25 56.68 80.07
C SER A 237 -12.32 56.10 79.00
N GLN A 238 -11.01 56.26 79.15
CA GLN A 238 -10.00 55.59 78.33
C GLN A 238 -10.04 54.07 78.57
N GLU A 239 -9.98 53.61 79.82
CA GLU A 239 -10.01 52.18 80.15
C GLU A 239 -11.29 51.49 79.64
N ARG A 240 -12.45 52.16 79.69
CA ARG A 240 -13.70 51.65 79.09
C ARG A 240 -13.62 51.56 77.56
N SER A 241 -12.98 52.52 76.90
CA SER A 241 -12.82 52.54 75.45
C SER A 241 -11.85 51.44 74.96
N GLU A 242 -10.81 51.18 75.74
CA GLU A 242 -9.85 50.08 75.52
C GLU A 242 -10.50 48.71 75.77
N ARG A 243 -11.22 48.53 76.88
CA ARG A 243 -11.99 47.30 77.14
C ARG A 243 -12.98 46.99 76.01
N GLN A 244 -13.71 47.99 75.52
CA GLN A 244 -14.61 47.80 74.37
C GLN A 244 -13.86 47.50 73.06
N ARG A 245 -12.60 47.92 72.88
CA ARG A 245 -11.77 47.44 71.76
C ARG A 245 -11.45 45.96 71.91
N LEU A 246 -10.89 45.58 73.06
CA LEU A 246 -10.51 44.21 73.36
C LEU A 246 -11.70 43.23 73.32
N GLU A 247 -12.90 43.65 73.74
CA GLU A 247 -14.14 42.88 73.60
C GLU A 247 -14.49 42.61 72.12
N ARG A 248 -14.43 43.63 71.25
CA ARG A 248 -14.66 43.45 69.79
C ARG A 248 -13.58 42.59 69.13
N ASP A 249 -12.32 42.77 69.51
CA ASP A 249 -11.20 42.01 68.98
C ASP A 249 -11.29 40.52 69.40
N LEU A 250 -11.78 40.24 70.61
CA LEU A 250 -12.03 38.89 71.13
C LEU A 250 -13.28 38.25 70.50
N GLU A 251 -14.37 39.00 70.29
CA GLU A 251 -15.50 38.54 69.48
C GLU A 251 -15.08 38.17 68.05
N GLU A 252 -14.29 39.01 67.39
CA GLU A 252 -13.80 38.78 66.03
C GLU A 252 -12.87 37.54 65.97
N ALA A 253 -11.99 37.37 66.96
CA ALA A 253 -11.19 36.15 67.11
C ALA A 253 -12.08 34.90 67.31
N SER A 254 -13.16 35.00 68.09
CA SER A 254 -14.12 33.91 68.31
C SER A 254 -14.89 33.53 67.04
N ARG A 255 -15.28 34.52 66.22
CA ARG A 255 -15.91 34.31 64.90
C ARG A 255 -14.93 33.60 63.95
N ARG A 256 -13.68 34.05 63.86
CA ARG A 256 -12.62 33.42 63.04
C ARG A 256 -12.34 31.98 63.45
N LEU A 257 -12.27 31.70 64.76
CA LEU A 257 -12.10 30.34 65.29
C LEU A 257 -13.30 29.44 64.92
N SER A 258 -14.51 29.99 64.95
CA SER A 258 -15.73 29.25 64.58
C SER A 258 -15.75 28.87 63.10
N MET A 259 -15.40 29.82 62.21
CA MET A 259 -15.24 29.54 60.77
C MET A 259 -14.15 28.49 60.51
N ALA A 260 -13.01 28.58 61.18
CA ALA A 260 -11.95 27.57 61.06
C ALA A 260 -12.41 26.17 61.47
N HIS A 261 -13.21 26.05 62.54
CA HIS A 261 -13.83 24.78 62.93
C HIS A 261 -14.91 24.28 61.95
N GLU A 262 -15.48 25.14 61.12
CA GLU A 262 -16.44 24.77 60.06
C GLU A 262 -15.72 24.31 58.78
N ASP A 263 -14.65 25.01 58.36
CA ASP A 263 -13.81 24.58 57.25
C ASP A 263 -13.06 23.27 57.56
N ILE A 264 -12.56 23.06 58.78
CA ILE A 264 -11.93 21.78 59.19
C ILE A 264 -12.92 20.61 59.07
N ARG A 265 -14.18 20.79 59.50
CA ARG A 265 -15.23 19.78 59.31
C ARG A 265 -15.51 19.54 57.83
N ARG A 266 -15.75 20.60 57.05
CA ARG A 266 -16.01 20.53 55.61
C ARG A 266 -14.87 19.88 54.80
N LEU A 267 -13.62 20.06 55.22
CA LEU A 267 -12.45 19.40 54.63
C LEU A 267 -12.35 17.93 55.04
N THR A 268 -12.75 17.59 56.27
CA THR A 268 -12.84 16.20 56.75
C THR A 268 -13.93 15.44 55.98
N ASP A 269 -15.13 16.00 55.83
CA ASP A 269 -16.23 15.40 55.07
C ASP A 269 -15.83 15.14 53.60
N LYS A 270 -15.14 16.12 52.98
CA LYS A 270 -14.55 15.97 51.64
C LYS A 270 -13.53 14.83 51.60
N LEU A 271 -12.62 14.74 52.57
CA LEU A 271 -11.60 13.71 52.63
C LEU A 271 -12.20 12.30 52.80
N GLU A 272 -13.26 12.14 53.60
CA GLU A 272 -14.00 10.87 53.69
C GLU A 272 -14.73 10.53 52.40
N SER A 273 -15.35 11.51 51.74
CA SER A 273 -15.99 11.29 50.43
C SER A 273 -14.97 10.84 49.36
N ALA A 274 -13.78 11.45 49.34
CA ALA A 274 -12.70 11.10 48.42
C ALA A 274 -12.13 9.70 48.67
N LYS A 275 -11.93 9.32 49.94
CA LYS A 275 -11.56 7.94 50.33
C LYS A 275 -12.63 6.94 49.91
N LYS A 276 -13.91 7.30 50.04
CA LYS A 276 -15.04 6.44 49.63
C LYS A 276 -15.12 6.26 48.12
N THR A 277 -14.82 7.28 47.32
CA THR A 277 -14.69 7.13 45.86
C THR A 277 -13.45 6.32 45.47
N GLN A 278 -12.31 6.51 46.15
CA GLN A 278 -11.10 5.73 45.90
C GLN A 278 -11.30 4.23 46.16
N ALA A 279 -12.03 3.88 47.22
CA ALA A 279 -12.38 2.50 47.54
C ALA A 279 -13.30 1.84 46.47
N MET A 280 -14.06 2.62 45.70
CA MET A 280 -14.92 2.10 44.63
C MET A 280 -14.16 1.83 43.33
N CYS A 281 -13.04 2.54 43.07
CA CYS A 281 -12.23 2.38 41.84
C CYS A 281 -11.14 1.30 41.94
N GLY A 282 -10.96 0.67 43.11
CA GLY A 282 -9.99 -0.41 43.33
C GLY A 282 -10.01 -1.54 42.27
N PRO A 283 -11.16 -2.18 41.96
CA PRO A 283 -11.18 -3.32 41.05
C PRO A 283 -10.85 -2.98 39.59
N GLU A 284 -11.14 -1.75 39.13
CA GLU A 284 -10.76 -1.29 37.79
C GLU A 284 -9.22 -1.09 37.70
N LEU A 285 -8.59 -0.69 38.80
CA LEU A 285 -7.13 -0.58 38.91
C LEU A 285 -6.45 -1.96 38.91
N GLU A 286 -7.04 -2.97 39.55
CA GLU A 286 -6.55 -4.35 39.51
C GLU A 286 -6.70 -4.96 38.11
N GLN A 287 -7.82 -4.71 37.43
CA GLN A 287 -8.07 -5.21 36.07
C GLN A 287 -7.09 -4.61 35.05
N THR A 288 -6.86 -3.29 35.10
CA THR A 288 -5.86 -2.62 34.24
C THR A 288 -4.43 -3.06 34.56
N GLY A 289 -4.11 -3.36 35.83
CA GLY A 289 -2.84 -3.98 36.22
C GLY A 289 -2.60 -5.34 35.57
N GLN A 290 -3.62 -6.21 35.53
CA GLN A 290 -3.55 -7.52 34.87
C GLN A 290 -3.40 -7.40 33.34
N GLU A 291 -4.08 -6.44 32.71
CA GLU A 291 -3.95 -6.17 31.28
C GLU A 291 -2.53 -5.70 30.92
N VAL A 292 -1.94 -4.80 31.72
CA VAL A 292 -0.54 -4.38 31.59
C VAL A 292 0.44 -5.55 31.77
N GLU A 293 0.17 -6.49 32.67
CA GLU A 293 1.02 -7.69 32.84
C GLU A 293 0.92 -8.65 31.64
N CYS A 294 -0.27 -8.79 31.03
CA CYS A 294 -0.44 -9.54 29.78
C CYS A 294 0.30 -8.88 28.61
N LEU A 295 0.16 -7.57 28.42
CA LEU A 295 0.86 -6.81 27.37
C LEU A 295 2.38 -6.89 27.52
N ARG A 296 2.92 -6.87 28.74
CA ARG A 296 4.35 -7.11 29.00
C ARG A 296 4.81 -8.49 28.49
N LYS A 297 4.05 -9.54 28.79
CA LYS A 297 4.33 -10.92 28.33
C LYS A 297 4.20 -11.09 26.81
N GLU A 298 3.46 -10.23 26.13
CA GLU A 298 3.36 -10.20 24.67
C GLU A 298 4.51 -9.44 24.03
N VAL A 299 4.84 -8.25 24.56
CA VAL A 299 6.04 -7.47 24.18
C VAL A 299 7.32 -8.30 24.33
N ASP A 300 7.45 -9.09 25.41
CA ASP A 300 8.64 -9.93 25.62
C ASP A 300 8.69 -11.16 24.70
N LYS A 301 7.58 -11.61 24.11
CA LYS A 301 7.57 -12.61 23.03
C LYS A 301 7.97 -11.97 21.69
N LEU A 302 7.46 -10.77 21.39
CA LEU A 302 7.81 -10.03 20.18
C LEU A 302 9.32 -9.77 20.12
N LYS A 303 9.92 -9.24 21.20
CA LYS A 303 11.39 -9.08 21.31
C LYS A 303 12.17 -10.37 21.02
N GLN A 304 11.67 -11.54 21.43
CA GLN A 304 12.31 -12.83 21.16
C GLN A 304 12.20 -13.22 19.69
N CYS A 305 11.07 -12.94 19.04
CA CYS A 305 10.91 -13.13 17.59
C CYS A 305 11.83 -12.19 16.81
N ASP A 306 11.79 -10.88 17.11
CA ASP A 306 12.63 -9.86 16.47
C ASP A 306 14.13 -10.20 16.59
N THR A 307 14.56 -10.66 17.77
CA THR A 307 15.96 -11.06 18.01
C THR A 307 16.37 -12.27 17.15
N LEU A 308 15.48 -13.25 16.98
CA LEU A 308 15.73 -14.43 16.15
C LEU A 308 15.73 -14.10 14.65
N GLU A 309 14.88 -13.19 14.20
CA GLU A 309 14.85 -12.73 12.81
C GLU A 309 16.06 -11.85 12.48
N LEU A 310 16.46 -10.96 13.38
CA LEU A 310 17.69 -10.17 13.28
C LEU A 310 18.94 -11.06 13.29
N GLN A 311 18.94 -12.17 14.03
CA GLN A 311 20.02 -13.17 13.95
C GLN A 311 20.05 -13.87 12.58
N ARG A 312 18.90 -14.31 12.06
CA ARG A 312 18.82 -14.92 10.70
C ARG A 312 19.29 -13.95 9.61
N ALA A 313 18.94 -12.66 9.73
CA ALA A 313 19.38 -11.62 8.81
C ALA A 313 20.91 -11.41 8.85
N LYS A 314 21.52 -11.42 10.04
CA LYS A 314 22.98 -11.42 10.20
C LYS A 314 23.63 -12.64 9.55
N GLU A 315 23.15 -13.84 9.86
CA GLU A 315 23.67 -15.08 9.26
C GLU A 315 23.52 -15.11 7.73
N HIS A 316 22.50 -14.45 7.17
CA HIS A 316 22.34 -14.32 5.72
C HIS A 316 23.34 -13.32 5.12
N ASN A 317 23.49 -12.14 5.73
CA ASN A 317 24.47 -11.14 5.30
C ASN A 317 25.91 -11.66 5.38
N GLU A 318 26.26 -12.42 6.43
CA GLU A 318 27.59 -13.04 6.56
C GLU A 318 27.91 -14.03 5.42
N ARG A 319 26.90 -14.73 4.89
CA ARG A 319 27.02 -15.61 3.71
C ARG A 319 27.23 -14.78 2.43
N LEU A 320 26.40 -13.75 2.23
CA LEU A 320 26.53 -12.82 1.09
C LEU A 320 27.89 -12.10 1.09
N ASP A 321 28.38 -11.66 2.24
CA ASP A 321 29.74 -11.10 2.38
C ASP A 321 30.83 -12.14 2.05
N GLY A 322 30.58 -13.42 2.33
CA GLY A 322 31.44 -14.53 1.90
C GLY A 322 31.49 -14.66 0.37
N GLU A 323 30.33 -14.70 -0.28
CA GLU A 323 30.20 -14.75 -1.73
C GLU A 323 30.81 -13.52 -2.41
N ILE A 324 30.56 -12.32 -1.89
CA ILE A 324 31.16 -11.06 -2.36
C ILE A 324 32.69 -11.08 -2.21
N ARG A 325 33.25 -11.66 -1.14
CA ARG A 325 34.71 -11.84 -0.99
C ARG A 325 35.27 -12.77 -2.07
N VAL A 326 34.62 -13.91 -2.33
CA VAL A 326 35.02 -14.87 -3.37
C VAL A 326 34.92 -14.27 -4.78
N LEU A 327 33.84 -13.53 -5.08
CA LEU A 327 33.67 -12.83 -6.34
C LEU A 327 34.74 -11.75 -6.56
N ARG A 328 35.01 -10.92 -5.53
CA ARG A 328 36.10 -9.92 -5.57
C ARG A 328 37.47 -10.57 -5.76
N GLU A 329 37.69 -11.76 -5.20
CA GLU A 329 38.92 -12.54 -5.42
C GLU A 329 39.03 -13.06 -6.85
N ARG A 330 37.96 -13.66 -7.38
CA ARG A 330 37.91 -14.13 -8.77
C ARG A 330 38.13 -13.01 -9.77
N VAL A 331 37.57 -11.82 -9.53
CA VAL A 331 37.83 -10.62 -10.34
C VAL A 331 39.31 -10.23 -10.28
N ARG A 332 39.93 -10.15 -9.09
CA ARG A 332 41.38 -9.87 -8.98
C ARG A 332 42.24 -10.90 -9.73
N SER A 333 41.88 -12.19 -9.71
CA SER A 333 42.58 -13.21 -10.49
C SER A 333 42.46 -12.95 -11.99
N LEU A 334 41.24 -12.69 -12.49
CA LEU A 334 40.99 -12.41 -13.91
C LEU A 334 41.68 -11.11 -14.37
N ASP A 335 41.72 -10.07 -13.54
CA ASP A 335 42.48 -8.84 -13.82
C ASP A 335 43.99 -9.10 -13.85
N SER A 336 44.50 -9.98 -12.99
CA SER A 336 45.92 -10.36 -13.01
C SER A 336 46.29 -11.18 -14.26
N GLU A 337 45.41 -12.07 -14.71
CA GLU A 337 45.54 -12.87 -15.93
C GLU A 337 45.46 -11.98 -17.19
N LYS A 338 44.51 -11.05 -17.21
CA LYS A 338 44.43 -9.99 -18.24
C LYS A 338 45.68 -9.11 -18.26
N LYS A 339 46.26 -8.79 -17.10
CA LYS A 339 47.47 -7.97 -17.01
C LYS A 339 48.73 -8.72 -17.48
N THR A 340 48.87 -10.00 -17.19
CA THR A 340 50.01 -10.79 -17.71
C THR A 340 49.90 -11.00 -19.22
N LEU A 341 48.69 -11.19 -19.76
CA LEU A 341 48.47 -11.21 -21.21
C LEU A 341 48.87 -9.88 -21.86
N LEU A 342 48.39 -8.74 -21.33
CA LEU A 342 48.72 -7.40 -21.86
C LEU A 342 50.22 -7.03 -21.73
N GLN A 343 50.93 -7.56 -20.72
CA GLN A 343 52.38 -7.36 -20.61
C GLN A 343 53.20 -8.22 -21.58
N GLY A 344 52.59 -9.21 -22.25
CA GLY A 344 53.25 -10.01 -23.30
C GLY A 344 53.46 -9.27 -24.63
N GLU A 345 52.68 -8.21 -24.89
CA GLU A 345 52.66 -7.50 -26.18
C GLU A 345 53.36 -6.11 -26.12
N GLY A 346 53.92 -5.75 -24.98
CA GLY A 346 54.45 -4.41 -24.70
C GLY A 346 55.91 -4.18 -25.09
N ASN A 347 56.29 -4.27 -26.38
CA ASN A 347 57.63 -3.85 -26.82
C ASN A 347 57.77 -3.38 -28.29
N SER A 348 57.03 -2.33 -28.67
CA SER A 348 57.35 -1.39 -29.77
C SER A 348 56.42 -0.19 -29.70
N SER A 349 56.93 1.03 -29.90
CA SER A 349 56.16 2.28 -29.82
C SER A 349 56.38 3.12 -31.06
N GLU A 350 55.38 3.19 -31.95
CA GLU A 350 55.26 4.30 -32.89
C GLU A 350 53.81 4.55 -33.35
N HIS A 351 53.52 5.81 -33.63
CA HIS A 351 52.28 6.35 -34.18
C HIS A 351 52.72 7.44 -35.17
N PRO A 352 52.12 7.56 -36.38
CA PRO A 352 50.71 7.95 -36.45
C PRO A 352 49.88 7.43 -37.65
N LYS A 353 48.55 7.53 -37.48
CA LYS A 353 47.53 7.87 -38.51
C LYS A 353 47.76 7.35 -39.95
N ASP A 354 47.15 6.22 -40.27
CA ASP A 354 45.95 6.20 -41.15
C ASP A 354 45.25 4.82 -41.14
N LEU A 355 44.01 4.77 -41.66
CA LEU A 355 43.10 3.61 -41.78
C LEU A 355 42.73 2.84 -40.47
N PRO A 356 41.53 3.08 -39.90
CA PRO A 356 40.99 2.25 -38.80
C PRO A 356 40.38 0.94 -39.34
N MET A 357 41.21 -0.05 -39.74
CA MET A 357 40.70 -1.25 -40.43
C MET A 357 41.48 -2.56 -40.23
N LEU A 358 42.15 -2.80 -39.09
CA LEU A 358 42.86 -4.08 -38.88
C LEU A 358 42.80 -4.73 -37.47
N LEU A 359 41.81 -4.36 -36.64
CA LEU A 359 41.49 -5.10 -35.39
C LEU A 359 40.08 -5.70 -35.38
N LEU A 360 39.36 -5.64 -36.52
CA LEU A 360 38.05 -6.26 -36.73
C LEU A 360 38.14 -7.71 -37.28
N ALA A 361 39.29 -8.36 -37.12
CA ALA A 361 39.66 -9.58 -37.85
C ALA A 361 39.63 -10.88 -37.00
N THR A 362 39.31 -10.78 -35.71
CA THR A 362 39.33 -11.91 -34.75
C THR A 362 38.07 -12.06 -33.90
N SER A 363 37.09 -11.16 -34.04
CA SER A 363 35.73 -11.30 -33.51
C SER A 363 34.72 -11.06 -34.64
N LYS A 364 33.51 -11.59 -34.52
CA LYS A 364 32.49 -11.50 -35.59
C LYS A 364 31.88 -10.10 -35.62
N PRO A 365 31.46 -9.58 -36.81
CA PRO A 365 30.79 -8.29 -36.89
C PRO A 365 29.52 -8.22 -36.02
N GLU A 366 28.81 -9.35 -35.89
CA GLU A 366 27.63 -9.53 -35.02
C GLU A 366 27.93 -9.18 -33.55
N GLU A 367 29.08 -9.58 -33.03
CA GLU A 367 29.46 -9.40 -31.62
C GLU A 367 29.78 -7.94 -31.32
N GLN A 368 30.44 -7.25 -32.27
CA GLN A 368 30.86 -5.87 -32.11
C GLN A 368 29.70 -4.89 -32.31
N GLU A 369 28.76 -5.20 -33.21
CA GLU A 369 27.49 -4.47 -33.33
C GLU A 369 26.59 -4.69 -32.09
N GLN A 370 26.53 -5.90 -31.53
CA GLN A 370 25.85 -6.16 -30.25
C GLN A 370 26.47 -5.38 -29.07
N ILE A 371 27.80 -5.27 -29.00
CA ILE A 371 28.46 -4.46 -27.96
C ILE A 371 28.11 -2.98 -28.12
N HIS A 372 28.21 -2.42 -29.33
CA HIS A 372 27.83 -1.02 -29.57
C HIS A 372 26.34 -0.74 -29.35
N LYS A 373 25.46 -1.73 -29.64
CA LYS A 373 24.03 -1.66 -29.34
C LYS A 373 23.79 -1.63 -27.83
N ARG A 374 24.36 -2.58 -27.07
CA ARG A 374 24.26 -2.62 -25.61
C ARG A 374 24.85 -1.39 -24.91
N CYS A 375 25.95 -0.84 -25.41
CA CYS A 375 26.52 0.40 -24.88
C CYS A 375 25.64 1.62 -25.18
N ARG A 376 24.93 1.63 -26.31
CA ARG A 376 23.97 2.70 -26.64
C ARG A 376 22.71 2.59 -25.78
N GLU A 377 22.15 1.38 -25.67
CA GLU A 377 21.02 1.06 -24.79
C GLU A 377 21.32 1.48 -23.35
N ALA A 378 22.47 1.08 -22.79
CA ALA A 378 22.85 1.48 -21.43
C ALA A 378 23.04 3.01 -21.23
N VAL A 379 23.44 3.75 -22.27
CA VAL A 379 23.53 5.22 -22.22
C VAL A 379 22.14 5.87 -22.35
N GLU A 380 21.25 5.28 -23.14
CA GLU A 380 19.85 5.71 -23.27
C GLU A 380 19.06 5.41 -21.98
N ASP A 381 19.28 4.26 -21.32
CA ASP A 381 18.74 3.88 -20.01
C ASP A 381 19.18 4.84 -18.91
N VAL A 382 20.50 5.10 -18.78
CA VAL A 382 21.03 6.10 -17.85
C VAL A 382 20.49 7.49 -18.20
N GLY A 383 20.31 7.80 -19.48
CA GLY A 383 19.66 9.04 -19.94
C GLY A 383 18.17 9.13 -19.57
N CYS A 384 17.42 8.02 -19.52
CA CYS A 384 16.06 7.95 -18.99
C CYS A 384 16.07 8.18 -17.48
N GLN A 385 16.89 7.45 -16.73
CA GLN A 385 17.05 7.60 -15.28
C GLN A 385 17.43 9.03 -14.88
N LEU A 386 18.35 9.68 -15.61
CA LEU A 386 18.73 11.07 -15.33
C LEU A 386 17.54 12.04 -15.52
N ARG A 387 16.74 11.85 -16.58
CA ARG A 387 15.53 12.64 -16.84
C ARG A 387 14.44 12.39 -15.79
N GLU A 388 14.33 11.18 -15.27
CA GLU A 388 13.38 10.84 -14.20
C GLU A 388 13.80 11.37 -12.84
N LEU A 389 15.09 11.30 -12.51
CA LEU A 389 15.67 11.97 -11.34
C LEU A 389 15.50 13.49 -11.41
N GLN A 390 15.71 14.09 -12.59
CA GLN A 390 15.47 15.53 -12.80
C GLN A 390 13.98 15.90 -12.65
N ARG A 391 13.06 15.04 -13.10
CA ARG A 391 11.60 15.19 -12.86
C ARG A 391 11.18 14.95 -11.40
N ARG A 392 11.86 14.07 -10.66
CA ARG A 392 11.65 13.87 -9.21
C ARG A 392 12.16 15.07 -8.43
N MET A 393 13.37 15.56 -8.73
CA MET A 393 13.92 16.80 -8.15
C MET A 393 13.01 18.01 -8.39
N GLN A 394 12.50 18.20 -9.61
CA GLN A 394 11.53 19.27 -9.91
C GLN A 394 10.16 19.09 -9.25
N ARG A 395 9.79 17.88 -8.82
CA ARG A 395 8.57 17.65 -8.01
C ARG A 395 8.81 18.02 -6.56
N LEU A 396 9.86 17.49 -5.95
CA LEU A 396 10.31 17.83 -4.60
C LEU A 396 10.56 19.34 -4.42
N GLN A 397 11.08 20.03 -5.44
CA GLN A 397 11.22 21.49 -5.43
C GLN A 397 9.88 22.21 -5.35
N ARG A 398 8.89 21.81 -6.17
CA ARG A 398 7.53 22.37 -6.10
C ARG A 398 6.84 22.03 -4.80
N GLU A 399 6.96 20.78 -4.33
CA GLU A 399 6.41 20.33 -3.04
C GLU A 399 7.03 21.11 -1.87
N GLN A 400 8.30 21.49 -1.96
CA GLN A 400 8.97 22.38 -1.00
C GLN A 400 8.50 23.83 -1.12
N GLU A 401 8.27 24.35 -2.32
CA GLU A 401 7.66 25.67 -2.58
C GLU A 401 6.23 25.72 -1.98
N ASP A 402 5.39 24.72 -2.30
CA ASP A 402 4.04 24.47 -1.76
C ASP A 402 4.01 24.39 -0.22
N LEU A 403 5.08 23.89 0.42
CA LEU A 403 5.20 23.82 1.87
C LEU A 403 5.71 25.13 2.48
N VAL A 404 6.52 25.90 1.77
CA VAL A 404 6.91 27.26 2.19
C VAL A 404 5.71 28.19 2.13
N GLU A 405 4.94 28.21 1.03
CA GLU A 405 3.72 29.02 0.91
C GLU A 405 2.73 28.72 2.05
N ARG A 406 2.47 27.44 2.36
CA ARG A 406 1.61 27.05 3.50
C ARG A 406 2.16 27.47 4.87
N ASN A 407 3.48 27.49 5.05
CA ASN A 407 4.07 27.99 6.30
C ASN A 407 3.97 29.51 6.39
N GLU A 408 4.17 30.25 5.30
CA GLU A 408 3.97 31.71 5.25
C GLU A 408 2.49 32.07 5.52
N GLU A 409 1.52 31.31 4.99
CA GLU A 409 0.10 31.45 5.33
C GLU A 409 -0.17 31.21 6.83
N LEU A 410 0.43 30.17 7.42
CA LEU A 410 0.28 29.86 8.85
C LEU A 410 0.95 30.91 9.75
N GLU A 411 2.12 31.43 9.38
CA GLU A 411 2.78 32.54 10.08
C GLU A 411 1.98 33.83 9.98
N ALA A 412 1.36 34.13 8.82
CA ALA A 412 0.46 35.26 8.66
C ALA A 412 -0.77 35.15 9.57
N LEU A 413 -1.45 33.99 9.56
CA LEU A 413 -2.63 33.73 10.42
C LEU A 413 -2.28 33.77 11.92
N LEU A 414 -1.10 33.28 12.32
CA LEU A 414 -0.59 33.42 13.69
C LEU A 414 -0.28 34.89 14.03
N GLY A 415 0.25 35.66 13.10
CA GLY A 415 0.48 37.10 13.23
C GLY A 415 -0.82 37.89 13.41
N GLU A 416 -1.83 37.62 12.59
CA GLU A 416 -3.17 38.21 12.70
C GLU A 416 -3.83 37.85 14.05
N ALA A 417 -3.82 36.59 14.45
CA ALA A 417 -4.37 36.15 15.73
C ALA A 417 -3.66 36.80 16.94
N GLN A 418 -2.32 36.92 16.88
CA GLN A 418 -1.58 37.65 17.92
C GLN A 418 -1.88 39.14 17.93
N ASN A 419 -2.13 39.77 16.78
CA ASN A 419 -2.42 41.20 16.71
C ASN A 419 -3.84 41.51 17.19
N ALA A 420 -4.84 40.71 16.80
CA ALA A 420 -6.18 40.77 17.35
C ALA A 420 -6.17 40.65 18.88
N SER A 421 -5.43 39.67 19.43
CA SER A 421 -5.30 39.50 20.88
C SER A 421 -4.59 40.68 21.58
N LYS A 422 -3.60 41.32 20.93
CA LYS A 422 -2.97 42.56 21.44
C LYS A 422 -3.93 43.74 21.41
N GLU A 423 -4.76 43.86 20.36
CA GLU A 423 -5.78 44.90 20.24
C GLU A 423 -6.87 44.74 21.30
N GLU A 424 -7.36 43.52 21.55
CA GLU A 424 -8.25 43.21 22.68
C GLU A 424 -7.63 43.60 24.03
N CYS A 425 -6.35 43.27 24.25
CA CYS A 425 -5.63 43.67 25.48
C CYS A 425 -5.54 45.20 25.62
N GLN A 426 -5.26 45.94 24.54
CA GLN A 426 -5.20 47.41 24.56
C GLN A 426 -6.57 48.06 24.76
N LEU A 427 -7.64 47.47 24.21
CA LEU A 427 -9.01 47.91 24.46
C LEU A 427 -9.35 47.74 25.94
N HIS A 428 -9.10 46.56 26.52
CA HIS A 428 -9.33 46.32 27.95
C HIS A 428 -8.44 47.17 28.86
N GLU A 429 -7.19 47.45 28.49
CA GLU A 429 -6.33 48.40 29.22
C GLU A 429 -6.92 49.82 29.19
N GLY A 430 -7.38 50.29 28.02
CA GLY A 430 -8.06 51.59 27.88
C GLY A 430 -9.38 51.68 28.64
N GLU A 431 -10.17 50.60 28.68
CA GLU A 431 -11.37 50.47 29.52
C GLU A 431 -11.03 50.56 31.02
N LEU A 432 -10.01 49.79 31.46
CA LEU A 432 -9.53 49.80 32.84
C LEU A 432 -9.00 51.19 33.23
N GLU A 433 -8.21 51.85 32.40
CA GLU A 433 -7.78 53.23 32.66
C GLU A 433 -8.98 54.19 32.72
N GLY A 434 -9.97 54.03 31.83
CA GLY A 434 -11.21 54.80 31.82
C GLY A 434 -11.99 54.67 33.13
N LEU A 435 -12.09 53.44 33.65
CA LEU A 435 -12.67 53.16 34.97
C LEU A 435 -11.83 53.77 36.10
N HIS A 436 -10.50 53.64 36.10
CA HIS A 436 -9.63 54.25 37.10
C HIS A 436 -9.73 55.79 37.13
N ARG A 437 -9.77 56.45 35.96
CA ARG A 437 -10.01 57.90 35.82
C ARG A 437 -11.36 58.28 36.44
N LYS A 438 -12.40 57.47 36.19
CA LYS A 438 -13.76 57.70 36.71
C LYS A 438 -13.85 57.49 38.21
N ILE A 439 -13.22 56.44 38.76
CA ILE A 439 -13.10 56.19 40.21
C ILE A 439 -12.40 57.37 40.88
N LYS A 440 -11.23 57.79 40.38
CA LYS A 440 -10.46 58.93 40.91
C LYS A 440 -11.25 60.25 40.88
N THR A 441 -12.12 60.43 39.89
CA THR A 441 -13.04 61.58 39.80
C THR A 441 -14.13 61.50 40.87
N LEU A 442 -14.77 60.33 41.03
CA LEU A 442 -15.80 60.10 42.06
C LEU A 442 -15.23 60.20 43.48
N GLU A 443 -13.99 59.76 43.72
CA GLU A 443 -13.29 59.98 44.99
C GLU A 443 -13.04 61.47 45.29
N ALA A 444 -12.73 62.26 44.26
CA ALA A 444 -12.57 63.71 44.40
C ALA A 444 -13.91 64.41 44.65
N GLU A 445 -15.00 63.98 43.99
CA GLU A 445 -16.36 64.42 44.32
C GLU A 445 -16.72 64.09 45.77
N LEU A 446 -16.51 62.85 46.21
CA LEU A 446 -16.78 62.42 47.59
C LEU A 446 -15.98 63.22 48.62
N LYS A 447 -14.68 63.45 48.38
CA LYS A 447 -13.84 64.31 49.25
C LYS A 447 -14.36 65.75 49.30
N LYS A 448 -14.82 66.30 48.17
CA LYS A 448 -15.42 67.64 48.11
C LYS A 448 -16.77 67.71 48.84
N ILE A 449 -17.61 66.69 48.73
CA ILE A 449 -18.87 66.57 49.48
C ILE A 449 -18.60 66.48 50.97
N CYS A 450 -17.66 65.63 51.42
CA CYS A 450 -17.28 65.55 52.84
C CYS A 450 -16.77 66.89 53.39
N ALA A 451 -15.96 67.63 52.62
CA ALA A 451 -15.49 68.96 53.02
C ALA A 451 -16.64 69.98 53.09
N GLN A 452 -17.59 69.94 52.15
CA GLN A 452 -18.78 70.81 52.18
C GLN A 452 -19.72 70.47 53.34
N ASP A 453 -19.91 69.17 53.64
CA ASP A 453 -20.69 68.71 54.79
C ASP A 453 -20.02 69.03 56.13
N GLN A 454 -18.70 69.28 56.14
CA GLN A 454 -17.98 69.80 57.30
C GLN A 454 -18.18 71.31 57.46
N VAL A 455 -18.10 72.10 56.37
CA VAL A 455 -18.40 73.54 56.36
C VAL A 455 -19.87 73.84 56.71
N LEU A 456 -20.81 72.97 56.31
CA LEU A 456 -22.23 73.12 56.64
C LEU A 456 -22.55 72.89 58.14
N LYS A 457 -21.64 72.30 58.91
CA LYS A 457 -21.77 72.19 60.37
C LYS A 457 -21.35 73.48 61.09
N ASP A 458 -20.47 74.27 60.48
CA ASP A 458 -19.96 75.55 61.02
C ASP A 458 -20.78 76.78 60.57
N GLY A 459 -22.12 76.64 60.55
CA GLY A 459 -23.09 77.73 60.75
C GLY A 459 -23.18 78.87 59.72
N GLY A 460 -24.19 78.83 58.83
CA GLY A 460 -24.57 79.96 57.96
C GLY A 460 -26.07 79.98 57.60
N VAL A 461 -26.71 81.15 57.68
CA VAL A 461 -28.17 81.32 57.52
C VAL A 461 -28.67 81.05 56.09
N VAL A 462 -29.83 80.38 55.99
CA VAL A 462 -30.53 80.04 54.74
C VAL A 462 -31.25 81.25 54.14
N GLY A 463 -31.11 81.48 52.83
CA GLY A 463 -31.86 82.48 52.05
C GLY A 463 -32.22 81.92 50.67
N ARG A 464 -33.34 82.36 50.07
CA ARG A 464 -34.08 81.67 48.96
C ARG A 464 -33.26 81.10 47.80
N GLU A 465 -32.11 81.66 47.46
CA GLU A 465 -31.21 81.11 46.45
C GLU A 465 -30.77 79.67 46.78
N THR A 466 -30.67 79.32 48.07
CA THR A 466 -30.40 77.95 48.52
C THR A 466 -31.59 77.01 48.36
N GLU A 467 -32.85 77.49 48.28
CA GLU A 467 -33.99 76.62 47.93
C GLU A 467 -33.89 76.19 46.46
N THR A 468 -33.56 77.11 45.55
CA THR A 468 -33.27 76.78 44.14
C THR A 468 -32.03 75.89 43.99
N TYR A 469 -30.97 76.16 44.74
CA TYR A 469 -29.76 75.33 44.71
C TYR A 469 -30.03 73.92 45.27
N LEU A 470 -30.81 73.78 46.35
CA LEU A 470 -31.21 72.48 46.90
C LEU A 470 -32.20 71.74 45.99
N HIS A 471 -33.00 72.44 45.18
CA HIS A 471 -33.81 71.81 44.13
C HIS A 471 -32.88 71.27 43.03
N GLN A 472 -31.98 72.08 42.47
CA GLN A 472 -31.02 71.63 41.47
C GLN A 472 -30.12 70.48 41.96
N LEU A 473 -29.72 70.50 43.24
CA LEU A 473 -28.95 69.42 43.86
C LEU A 473 -29.81 68.15 44.02
N ARG A 474 -31.10 68.29 44.32
CA ARG A 474 -32.06 67.18 44.38
C ARG A 474 -32.32 66.60 42.99
N ASP A 475 -32.60 67.44 42.00
CA ASP A 475 -32.84 67.04 40.61
C ASP A 475 -31.62 66.30 40.05
N SER A 476 -30.42 66.87 40.21
CA SER A 476 -29.16 66.21 39.82
C SER A 476 -28.88 64.92 40.61
N SER A 477 -29.31 64.83 41.88
CA SER A 477 -29.23 63.57 42.64
C SER A 477 -30.22 62.52 42.10
N GLN A 478 -31.41 62.92 41.67
CA GLN A 478 -32.41 62.04 41.07
C GLN A 478 -32.00 61.59 39.66
N GLU A 479 -31.37 62.45 38.87
CA GLU A 479 -30.72 62.07 37.60
C GLU A 479 -29.59 61.05 37.82
N ARG A 480 -28.74 61.27 38.83
CA ARG A 480 -27.68 60.30 39.21
C ARG A 480 -28.26 58.97 39.70
N VAL A 481 -29.37 58.98 40.45
CA VAL A 481 -30.08 57.75 40.84
C VAL A 481 -30.67 57.05 39.63
N ALA A 482 -31.38 57.75 38.75
CA ALA A 482 -31.95 57.16 37.53
C ALA A 482 -30.88 56.55 36.61
N LEU A 483 -29.72 57.19 36.48
CA LEU A 483 -28.56 56.66 35.74
C LEU A 483 -27.94 55.41 36.40
N LEU A 484 -27.97 55.31 37.72
CA LEU A 484 -27.52 54.12 38.45
C LEU A 484 -28.56 52.99 38.39
N GLU A 485 -29.86 53.32 38.40
CA GLU A 485 -30.96 52.36 38.21
C GLU A 485 -30.95 51.78 36.79
N ALA A 486 -30.75 52.63 35.76
CA ALA A 486 -30.60 52.20 34.37
C ALA A 486 -29.39 51.26 34.18
N ARG A 487 -28.22 51.63 34.72
CA ARG A 487 -27.02 50.76 34.73
C ARG A 487 -27.25 49.46 35.51
N LEU A 488 -28.02 49.50 36.59
CA LEU A 488 -28.39 48.31 37.35
C LEU A 488 -29.41 47.42 36.60
N THR A 489 -30.22 47.96 35.70
CA THR A 489 -31.02 47.14 34.78
C THR A 489 -30.16 46.53 33.68
N GLU A 490 -29.29 47.31 33.03
CA GLU A 490 -28.32 46.82 32.03
C GLU A 490 -27.47 45.66 32.60
N GLU A 491 -26.88 45.84 33.79
CA GLU A 491 -26.11 44.82 34.51
C GLU A 491 -26.94 43.54 34.81
N LYS A 492 -28.24 43.69 35.10
CA LYS A 492 -29.15 42.55 35.30
C LYS A 492 -29.54 41.88 33.98
N ASP A 493 -29.59 42.62 32.86
CA ASP A 493 -29.85 42.08 31.53
C ASP A 493 -28.62 41.28 31.06
N TRP A 494 -27.41 41.83 31.19
CA TRP A 494 -26.15 41.14 30.90
C TRP A 494 -25.98 39.85 31.71
N ARG A 495 -26.28 39.85 33.02
CA ARG A 495 -26.25 38.63 33.83
C ARG A 495 -27.23 37.57 33.35
N ARG A 496 -28.45 37.95 32.98
CA ARG A 496 -29.45 37.03 32.40
C ARG A 496 -29.02 36.48 31.04
N GLN A 497 -28.34 37.28 30.22
CA GLN A 497 -27.74 36.80 28.97
C GLN A 497 -26.63 35.78 29.23
N LEU A 498 -25.69 36.08 30.13
CA LEU A 498 -24.61 35.15 30.53
C LEU A 498 -25.13 33.85 31.15
N GLU A 499 -26.24 33.88 31.91
CA GLU A 499 -26.92 32.68 32.42
C GLU A 499 -27.50 31.82 31.28
N VAL A 500 -28.08 32.43 30.25
CA VAL A 500 -28.58 31.74 29.05
C VAL A 500 -27.43 31.17 28.22
N ASP A 501 -26.37 31.96 28.00
CA ASP A 501 -25.20 31.54 27.20
C ASP A 501 -24.46 30.37 27.86
N LEU A 502 -24.25 30.44 29.18
CA LEU A 502 -23.71 29.34 29.99
C LEU A 502 -24.60 28.09 29.90
N GLY A 503 -25.93 28.25 29.96
CA GLY A 503 -26.87 27.15 29.76
C GLY A 503 -26.76 26.52 28.36
N SER A 504 -26.58 27.35 27.32
CA SER A 504 -26.39 26.89 25.94
C SER A 504 -25.08 26.11 25.77
N ALA A 505 -23.98 26.59 26.37
CA ALA A 505 -22.67 25.94 26.35
C ALA A 505 -22.69 24.59 27.09
N GLN A 506 -23.38 24.51 28.24
CA GLN A 506 -23.59 23.25 28.97
C GLN A 506 -24.43 22.24 28.16
N ALA A 507 -25.46 22.71 27.45
CA ALA A 507 -26.27 21.85 26.57
C ALA A 507 -25.45 21.35 25.36
N ALA A 508 -24.65 22.21 24.72
CA ALA A 508 -23.74 21.83 23.63
C ALA A 508 -22.70 20.80 24.10
N LEU A 509 -22.05 21.03 25.25
CA LEU A 509 -21.08 20.10 25.82
C LEU A 509 -21.72 18.75 26.20
N LYS A 510 -22.97 18.74 26.69
CA LYS A 510 -23.72 17.48 26.89
C LYS A 510 -23.97 16.75 25.58
N ASN A 511 -24.40 17.46 24.53
CA ASN A 511 -24.65 16.86 23.22
C ASN A 511 -23.37 16.26 22.62
N ASN A 512 -22.25 16.99 22.68
CA ASN A 512 -20.94 16.53 22.21
C ASN A 512 -20.43 15.31 22.99
N LYS A 513 -20.72 15.23 24.30
CA LYS A 513 -20.44 14.03 25.11
C LYS A 513 -21.30 12.84 24.69
N GLU A 514 -22.56 13.06 24.30
CA GLU A 514 -23.42 12.00 23.80
C GLU A 514 -23.04 11.53 22.38
N THR A 515 -22.59 12.42 21.48
CA THR A 515 -22.09 12.03 20.15
C THR A 515 -20.81 11.22 20.28
N LEU A 516 -19.82 11.70 21.06
CA LEU A 516 -18.57 10.97 21.29
C LEU A 516 -18.83 9.54 21.82
N GLN A 517 -19.84 9.35 22.68
CA GLN A 517 -20.25 8.02 23.13
C GLN A 517 -20.95 7.17 22.05
N ARG A 518 -21.60 7.76 21.04
CA ARG A 518 -22.12 7.02 19.88
C ARG A 518 -20.95 6.59 19.00
N ASP A 519 -20.05 7.51 18.70
CA ASP A 519 -18.84 7.30 17.90
C ASP A 519 -17.94 6.21 18.52
N GLU A 520 -17.74 6.24 19.85
CA GLU A 520 -17.05 5.17 20.59
C GLU A 520 -17.71 3.80 20.43
N ARG A 521 -19.05 3.72 20.44
CA ARG A 521 -19.78 2.45 20.29
C ARG A 521 -19.68 1.92 18.86
N GLU A 522 -19.64 2.80 17.87
CA GLU A 522 -19.48 2.43 16.46
C GLU A 522 -18.04 2.01 16.15
N LEU A 523 -17.05 2.73 16.68
CA LEU A 523 -15.64 2.35 16.61
C LEU A 523 -15.37 0.99 17.29
N ARG A 524 -16.07 0.66 18.38
CA ARG A 524 -16.05 -0.69 18.98
C ARG A 524 -16.67 -1.77 18.06
N LYS A 525 -17.77 -1.48 17.35
CA LYS A 525 -18.35 -2.41 16.36
C LYS A 525 -17.37 -2.65 15.21
N LEU A 526 -16.83 -1.58 14.62
CA LEU A 526 -15.89 -1.66 13.50
C LEU A 526 -14.63 -2.45 13.87
N ARG A 527 -14.12 -2.33 15.10
CA ARG A 527 -13.01 -3.18 15.59
C ARG A 527 -13.37 -4.67 15.60
N LEU A 528 -14.59 -5.03 16.04
CA LEU A 528 -15.06 -6.43 16.03
C LEU A 528 -15.29 -6.95 14.61
N GLU A 529 -15.78 -6.11 13.70
CA GLU A 529 -15.97 -6.43 12.28
C GLU A 529 -14.63 -6.65 11.56
N ILE A 530 -13.65 -5.77 11.78
CA ILE A 530 -12.27 -5.94 11.30
C ILE A 530 -11.65 -7.23 11.86
N GLN A 531 -11.88 -7.55 13.14
CA GLN A 531 -11.40 -8.80 13.74
C GLN A 531 -12.07 -10.04 13.08
N GLY A 532 -13.37 -9.97 12.79
CA GLY A 532 -14.11 -10.98 12.03
C GLY A 532 -13.48 -11.22 10.65
N LEU A 533 -13.37 -10.15 9.85
CA LEU A 533 -12.75 -10.17 8.51
C LEU A 533 -11.29 -10.67 8.53
N GLN A 534 -10.53 -10.38 9.58
CA GLN A 534 -9.19 -10.95 9.78
C GLN A 534 -9.23 -12.47 9.99
N THR A 535 -10.17 -12.99 10.78
CA THR A 535 -10.33 -14.46 10.93
C THR A 535 -10.84 -15.14 9.65
N GLU A 536 -11.72 -14.49 8.88
CA GLU A 536 -12.16 -14.99 7.57
C GLU A 536 -11.02 -14.99 6.56
N CYS A 537 -10.18 -13.94 6.54
CA CYS A 537 -8.96 -13.89 5.73
C CYS A 537 -7.95 -14.99 6.10
N GLN A 538 -7.82 -15.32 7.40
CA GLN A 538 -7.00 -16.45 7.86
C GLN A 538 -7.57 -17.80 7.40
N GLN A 539 -8.90 -17.98 7.41
CA GLN A 539 -9.57 -19.17 6.87
C GLN A 539 -9.42 -19.26 5.33
N GLY A 540 -9.51 -18.14 4.62
CA GLY A 540 -9.20 -18.06 3.19
C GLY A 540 -7.77 -18.51 2.91
N LYS A 541 -6.80 -18.09 3.72
CA LYS A 541 -5.39 -18.50 3.62
C LYS A 541 -5.16 -19.99 3.91
N THR A 542 -5.98 -20.65 4.74
CA THR A 542 -5.88 -22.12 4.94
C THR A 542 -6.57 -22.89 3.80
N LEU A 543 -7.71 -22.40 3.30
CA LEU A 543 -8.42 -22.97 2.15
C LEU A 543 -7.62 -22.86 0.84
N ILE A 544 -6.89 -21.76 0.63
CA ILE A 544 -5.96 -21.61 -0.50
C ILE A 544 -4.84 -22.67 -0.42
N LYS A 545 -4.27 -22.90 0.77
CA LYS A 545 -3.23 -23.92 0.99
C LYS A 545 -3.74 -25.33 0.67
N SER A 546 -4.91 -25.73 1.18
CA SER A 546 -5.49 -27.04 0.87
C SER A 546 -5.87 -27.17 -0.62
N LEU A 547 -6.38 -26.11 -1.25
CA LEU A 547 -6.63 -26.09 -2.70
C LEU A 547 -5.33 -26.26 -3.51
N THR A 548 -4.22 -25.62 -3.11
CA THR A 548 -2.92 -25.83 -3.79
C THR A 548 -2.38 -27.24 -3.59
N GLN A 549 -2.58 -27.85 -2.41
CA GLN A 549 -2.23 -29.26 -2.18
C GLN A 549 -3.05 -30.19 -3.08
N VAL A 550 -4.39 -30.04 -3.10
CA VAL A 550 -5.28 -30.87 -3.93
C VAL A 550 -4.99 -30.70 -5.43
N LYS A 551 -4.60 -29.50 -5.89
CA LYS A 551 -4.13 -29.29 -7.27
C LYS A 551 -2.83 -30.06 -7.56
N GLY A 552 -1.88 -30.10 -6.61
CA GLY A 552 -0.66 -30.90 -6.73
C GLY A 552 -0.94 -32.41 -6.76
N GLU A 553 -1.79 -32.88 -5.85
CA GLU A 553 -2.23 -34.29 -5.81
C GLU A 553 -2.96 -34.70 -7.08
N LYS A 554 -3.84 -33.85 -7.62
CA LYS A 554 -4.50 -34.03 -8.92
C LYS A 554 -3.47 -34.17 -10.05
N GLY A 555 -2.48 -33.29 -10.14
CA GLY A 555 -1.43 -33.38 -11.17
C GLY A 555 -0.61 -34.68 -11.10
N ILE A 556 -0.33 -35.18 -9.89
CA ILE A 556 0.33 -36.47 -9.68
C ILE A 556 -0.56 -37.64 -10.14
N LEU A 557 -1.88 -37.54 -9.96
CA LEU A 557 -2.83 -38.54 -10.47
C LEU A 557 -2.98 -38.48 -12.00
N GLU A 558 -3.00 -37.29 -12.59
CA GLU A 558 -3.10 -37.12 -14.06
C GLU A 558 -1.87 -37.69 -14.78
N GLU A 559 -0.64 -37.46 -14.28
CA GLU A 559 0.55 -38.09 -14.87
C GLU A 559 0.58 -39.61 -14.63
N LYS A 560 0.02 -40.12 -13.52
CA LYS A 560 -0.16 -41.58 -13.33
C LYS A 560 -1.17 -42.19 -14.29
N VAL A 561 -2.28 -41.50 -14.59
CA VAL A 561 -3.25 -41.93 -15.61
C VAL A 561 -2.57 -41.96 -16.98
N ALA A 562 -1.86 -40.89 -17.37
CA ALA A 562 -1.13 -40.85 -18.62
C ALA A 562 -0.05 -41.95 -18.72
N GLN A 563 0.61 -42.33 -17.61
CA GLN A 563 1.52 -43.48 -17.58
C GLN A 563 0.79 -44.83 -17.78
N LEU A 564 -0.40 -45.00 -17.22
CA LEU A 564 -1.23 -46.19 -17.43
C LEU A 564 -1.76 -46.28 -18.87
N GLU A 565 -2.20 -45.17 -19.47
CA GLU A 565 -2.62 -45.10 -20.87
C GLU A 565 -1.48 -45.45 -21.84
N ARG A 566 -0.28 -44.90 -21.60
CA ARG A 566 0.96 -45.24 -22.34
C ARG A 566 1.31 -46.73 -22.18
N ALA A 567 1.08 -47.33 -21.01
CA ALA A 567 1.32 -48.75 -20.76
C ALA A 567 0.27 -49.66 -21.43
N GLN A 568 -1.01 -49.29 -21.37
CA GLN A 568 -2.11 -49.98 -22.06
C GLN A 568 -1.89 -49.97 -23.57
N SER A 569 -1.50 -48.83 -24.14
CA SER A 569 -1.20 -48.69 -25.58
C SER A 569 -0.09 -49.64 -26.04
N ARG A 570 0.96 -49.83 -25.23
CA ARG A 570 2.02 -50.81 -25.49
C ARG A 570 1.50 -52.23 -25.43
N LEU A 571 0.79 -52.60 -24.35
CA LEU A 571 0.21 -53.94 -24.18
C LEU A 571 -0.82 -54.28 -25.27
N GLN A 572 -1.47 -53.29 -25.87
CA GLN A 572 -2.34 -53.48 -27.02
C GLN A 572 -1.53 -53.77 -28.29
N SER A 573 -0.51 -52.96 -28.61
CA SER A 573 0.41 -53.21 -29.74
C SER A 573 1.14 -54.56 -29.61
N ASP A 574 1.56 -54.95 -28.40
CA ASP A 574 2.16 -56.26 -28.11
C ASP A 574 1.18 -57.41 -28.42
N ARG A 575 -0.13 -57.24 -28.15
CA ARG A 575 -1.16 -58.22 -28.49
C ARG A 575 -1.46 -58.26 -29.98
N GLU A 576 -1.52 -57.10 -30.63
CA GLU A 576 -1.73 -56.99 -32.08
C GLU A 576 -0.62 -57.74 -32.82
N HIS A 577 0.66 -57.46 -32.49
CA HIS A 577 1.81 -58.19 -33.03
C HIS A 577 1.82 -59.69 -32.70
N GLN A 578 1.33 -60.10 -31.53
CA GLN A 578 1.15 -61.53 -31.22
C GLN A 578 0.09 -62.19 -32.12
N THR A 579 -1.00 -61.49 -32.44
CA THR A 579 -2.04 -62.01 -33.37
C THR A 579 -1.59 -62.01 -34.84
N GLU A 580 -0.76 -61.04 -35.25
CA GLU A 580 -0.10 -61.05 -36.57
C GLU A 580 0.91 -62.19 -36.67
N SER A 581 1.69 -62.42 -35.61
CA SER A 581 2.65 -63.53 -35.53
C SER A 581 1.98 -64.91 -35.50
N SER A 582 0.80 -65.05 -34.89
CA SER A 582 0.06 -66.32 -34.93
C SER A 582 -0.56 -66.57 -36.30
N ARG A 583 -1.18 -65.55 -36.93
CA ARG A 583 -1.75 -65.63 -38.29
C ARG A 583 -0.68 -66.01 -39.32
N THR A 584 0.44 -65.29 -39.34
CA THR A 584 1.55 -65.60 -40.26
C THR A 584 2.18 -66.98 -40.00
N GLN A 585 2.11 -67.49 -38.76
CA GLN A 585 2.49 -68.88 -38.47
C GLN A 585 1.46 -69.90 -38.97
N GLU A 586 0.18 -69.56 -39.02
CA GLU A 586 -0.90 -70.37 -39.60
C GLU A 586 -0.82 -70.37 -41.13
N ASP A 587 -0.63 -69.22 -41.78
CA ASP A 587 -0.34 -69.09 -43.22
C ASP A 587 0.86 -69.98 -43.64
N LEU A 588 1.92 -69.98 -42.81
CA LEU A 588 3.11 -70.82 -43.03
C LEU A 588 2.87 -72.31 -42.76
N ARG A 589 1.86 -72.70 -41.98
CA ARG A 589 1.43 -74.11 -41.85
C ARG A 589 0.63 -74.54 -43.07
N GLU A 590 -0.33 -73.73 -43.51
CA GLU A 590 -1.14 -74.03 -44.70
C GLU A 590 -0.29 -74.08 -45.98
N SER A 591 0.65 -73.14 -46.13
CA SER A 591 1.60 -73.16 -47.25
C SER A 591 2.46 -74.43 -47.25
N ARG A 592 2.85 -74.95 -46.07
CA ARG A 592 3.58 -76.22 -45.96
C ARG A 592 2.71 -77.42 -46.34
N THR A 593 1.48 -77.52 -45.85
CA THR A 593 0.60 -78.65 -46.21
C THR A 593 0.25 -78.64 -47.71
N GLN A 594 0.07 -77.45 -48.31
CA GLN A 594 -0.08 -77.31 -49.77
C GLN A 594 1.18 -77.77 -50.54
N VAL A 595 2.38 -77.45 -50.05
CA VAL A 595 3.65 -77.93 -50.64
C VAL A 595 3.83 -79.44 -50.47
N GLU A 596 3.47 -80.01 -49.32
CA GLU A 596 3.48 -81.47 -49.09
C GLU A 596 2.48 -82.19 -50.00
N GLU A 597 1.26 -81.65 -50.17
CA GLU A 597 0.28 -82.15 -51.13
C GLU A 597 0.79 -82.11 -52.57
N LEU A 598 1.43 -81.01 -52.98
CA LEU A 598 2.01 -80.84 -54.31
C LEU A 598 3.21 -81.77 -54.52
N GLY A 599 4.06 -81.96 -53.51
CA GLY A 599 5.12 -82.96 -53.49
C GLY A 599 4.56 -84.36 -53.73
N ALA A 600 3.57 -84.79 -52.95
CA ALA A 600 2.92 -86.09 -53.12
C ALA A 600 2.20 -86.24 -54.47
N LYS A 601 1.70 -85.15 -55.08
CA LYS A 601 1.17 -85.15 -56.46
C LYS A 601 2.29 -85.36 -57.48
N VAL A 602 3.44 -84.68 -57.33
CA VAL A 602 4.62 -84.83 -58.19
C VAL A 602 5.24 -86.23 -58.06
N GLU A 603 5.35 -86.79 -56.85
CA GLU A 603 5.83 -88.15 -56.61
C GLU A 603 4.96 -89.18 -57.34
N ARG A 604 3.63 -89.12 -57.19
CA ARG A 604 2.70 -90.01 -57.91
C ARG A 604 2.83 -89.90 -59.43
N LEU A 605 2.96 -88.68 -59.96
CA LEU A 605 3.19 -88.48 -61.40
C LEU A 605 4.54 -89.03 -61.84
N THR A 606 5.59 -88.89 -61.02
CA THR A 606 6.93 -89.43 -61.29
C THR A 606 6.94 -90.95 -61.30
N SER A 607 6.23 -91.61 -60.37
CA SER A 607 6.04 -93.07 -60.39
C SER A 607 5.28 -93.53 -61.63
N VAL A 608 4.20 -92.85 -62.02
CA VAL A 608 3.46 -93.17 -63.25
C VAL A 608 4.33 -92.99 -64.49
N LEU A 609 5.16 -91.94 -64.56
CA LEU A 609 6.14 -91.76 -65.63
C LEU A 609 7.18 -92.88 -65.65
N SER A 610 7.73 -93.31 -64.50
CA SER A 610 8.65 -94.45 -64.43
C SER A 610 8.01 -95.72 -64.98
N CYS A 611 6.78 -96.05 -64.58
CA CYS A 611 6.07 -97.21 -65.10
C CYS A 611 5.82 -97.12 -66.62
N LEU A 612 5.47 -95.93 -67.14
CA LEU A 612 5.30 -95.72 -68.58
C LEU A 612 6.63 -95.77 -69.35
N GLU A 613 7.75 -95.35 -68.75
CA GLU A 613 9.09 -95.49 -69.32
C GLU A 613 9.56 -96.95 -69.32
N GLU A 614 9.25 -97.71 -68.28
CA GLU A 614 9.46 -99.16 -68.19
C GLU A 614 8.63 -99.92 -69.24
N GLU A 615 7.32 -99.62 -69.35
CA GLU A 615 6.43 -100.15 -70.40
C GLU A 615 6.91 -99.76 -71.82
N HIS A 616 7.38 -98.53 -72.02
CA HIS A 616 7.97 -98.14 -73.30
C HIS A 616 9.26 -98.93 -73.56
N CYS A 617 10.09 -99.20 -72.56
CA CYS A 617 11.31 -99.97 -72.75
C CYS A 617 11.03 -101.45 -73.05
N THR A 618 10.06 -102.09 -72.37
CA THR A 618 9.67 -103.47 -72.69
C THR A 618 9.05 -103.56 -74.09
N LEU A 619 8.13 -102.65 -74.45
CA LEU A 619 7.57 -102.59 -75.82
C LEU A 619 8.64 -102.33 -76.89
N ARG A 620 9.67 -101.52 -76.58
CA ARG A 620 10.81 -101.27 -77.48
C ARG A 620 11.64 -102.55 -77.67
N ASP A 621 11.89 -103.30 -76.61
CA ASP A 621 12.64 -104.55 -76.65
C ASP A 621 11.83 -105.69 -77.30
N GLU A 622 10.52 -105.76 -77.09
CA GLU A 622 9.61 -106.65 -77.83
C GLU A 622 9.61 -106.32 -79.32
N MET A 623 9.51 -105.04 -79.70
CA MET A 623 9.62 -104.61 -81.10
C MET A 623 11.00 -104.89 -81.70
N VAL A 624 12.08 -104.88 -80.91
CA VAL A 624 13.41 -105.34 -81.34
C VAL A 624 13.48 -106.87 -81.46
N GLN A 625 12.83 -107.62 -80.57
CA GLN A 625 12.72 -109.09 -80.65
C GLN A 625 11.88 -109.54 -81.85
N GLU A 626 10.76 -108.89 -82.15
CA GLU A 626 9.95 -109.16 -83.35
C GLU A 626 10.69 -108.75 -84.62
N ARG A 627 11.44 -107.62 -84.60
CA ARG A 627 12.35 -107.29 -85.71
C ARG A 627 13.46 -108.33 -85.89
N ARG A 628 13.97 -108.94 -84.80
CA ARG A 628 14.90 -110.09 -84.88
C ARG A 628 14.21 -111.32 -85.44
N ARG A 629 13.06 -111.74 -84.92
CA ARG A 629 12.27 -112.89 -85.43
C ARG A 629 11.91 -112.72 -86.91
N ALA A 630 11.52 -111.52 -87.33
CA ALA A 630 11.28 -111.18 -88.73
C ALA A 630 12.58 -111.20 -89.56
N ALA A 631 13.70 -110.71 -89.02
CA ALA A 631 15.00 -110.79 -89.67
C ALA A 631 15.55 -112.22 -89.73
N ASP A 632 15.24 -113.08 -88.76
CA ASP A 632 15.63 -114.50 -88.71
C ASP A 632 14.77 -115.33 -89.67
N LEU A 633 13.46 -115.04 -89.77
CA LEU A 633 12.58 -115.61 -90.80
C LEU A 633 12.95 -115.11 -92.19
N GLN A 634 13.31 -113.84 -92.34
CA GLN A 634 13.84 -113.30 -93.59
C GLN A 634 15.23 -113.86 -93.89
N ALA A 635 16.05 -114.16 -92.87
CA ALA A 635 17.31 -114.86 -93.02
C ALA A 635 17.08 -116.29 -93.51
N GLN A 636 16.20 -117.07 -92.88
CA GLN A 636 15.81 -118.43 -93.30
C GLN A 636 15.17 -118.45 -94.70
N LEU A 637 14.36 -117.45 -95.06
CA LEU A 637 13.84 -117.29 -96.42
C LEU A 637 14.97 -116.93 -97.39
N SER A 638 15.85 -116.01 -97.01
CA SER A 638 17.04 -115.67 -97.80
C SER A 638 18.01 -116.85 -97.90
N GLU A 639 18.02 -117.75 -96.92
CA GLU A 639 18.88 -118.93 -96.82
C GLU A 639 18.31 -120.07 -97.65
N ARG A 640 16.99 -120.32 -97.65
CA ARG A 640 16.35 -121.19 -98.65
C ARG A 640 16.48 -120.64 -100.08
N VAL A 641 16.44 -119.33 -100.23
CA VAL A 641 16.76 -118.65 -101.51
C VAL A 641 18.27 -118.73 -101.79
N ARG A 642 19.14 -118.79 -100.79
CA ARG A 642 20.59 -118.96 -100.92
C ARG A 642 20.96 -120.40 -101.24
N GLU A 643 20.29 -121.40 -100.67
CA GLU A 643 20.38 -122.82 -101.00
C GLU A 643 19.97 -123.03 -102.46
N LYS A 644 18.88 -122.38 -102.90
CA LYS A 644 18.56 -122.28 -104.33
C LYS A 644 19.68 -121.58 -105.12
N LEU A 645 20.13 -120.40 -104.69
CA LEU A 645 21.21 -119.63 -105.32
C LEU A 645 22.63 -120.18 -105.03
N THR A 646 22.77 -121.37 -104.43
CA THR A 646 24.00 -122.16 -104.33
C THR A 646 23.85 -123.51 -105.03
N ALA A 647 22.64 -124.06 -105.19
CA ALA A 647 22.37 -125.02 -106.26
C ALA A 647 22.52 -124.35 -107.65
N GLU A 648 22.17 -123.07 -107.76
CA GLU A 648 22.43 -122.20 -108.92
C GLU A 648 23.76 -121.44 -108.80
N GLY A 649 24.41 -121.44 -107.62
CA GLY A 649 25.65 -120.70 -107.35
C GLY A 649 26.91 -121.54 -107.22
N GLU A 650 26.84 -122.85 -107.03
CA GLU A 650 27.93 -123.78 -107.38
C GLU A 650 28.06 -123.86 -108.91
N LYS A 651 26.95 -123.60 -109.62
CA LYS A 651 26.88 -123.31 -111.06
C LYS A 651 27.66 -122.04 -111.46
N GLU A 652 27.67 -120.99 -110.63
CA GLU A 652 28.24 -119.67 -110.97
C GLU A 652 29.53 -119.28 -110.21
N ARG A 653 29.82 -119.88 -109.05
CA ARG A 653 31.09 -119.67 -108.30
C ARG A 653 32.28 -120.40 -108.91
N LEU A 654 32.01 -121.30 -109.86
CA LEU A 654 32.97 -121.69 -110.91
C LEU A 654 33.46 -120.51 -111.77
N GLY A 655 32.82 -119.32 -111.68
CA GLY A 655 33.09 -118.16 -112.54
C GLY A 655 33.85 -116.97 -111.93
N ILE A 656 33.67 -116.63 -110.63
CA ILE A 656 34.13 -115.32 -110.09
C ILE A 656 34.85 -115.42 -108.73
N GLU A 657 36.00 -116.10 -108.71
CA GLU A 657 36.89 -116.23 -107.54
C GLU A 657 38.03 -115.17 -107.49
N LEU A 658 37.81 -113.91 -107.96
CA LEU A 658 38.90 -113.09 -108.55
C LEU A 658 39.40 -111.68 -107.97
N LEU A 659 38.77 -110.81 -107.08
CA LEU A 659 39.15 -109.31 -106.83
C LEU A 659 39.07 -108.64 -105.31
N ARG A 660 39.62 -107.37 -104.87
CA ARG A 660 40.24 -106.81 -103.46
C ARG A 660 40.07 -105.19 -102.78
N LEU A 661 40.78 -104.39 -101.71
CA LEU A 661 40.50 -103.00 -100.73
C LEU A 661 41.54 -101.82 -99.85
N ARG A 662 41.29 -100.56 -99.04
CA ARG A 662 42.11 -99.44 -98.01
C ARG A 662 41.56 -97.92 -97.23
N GLU A 663 41.94 -96.75 -96.34
CA GLU A 663 42.90 -95.82 -95.27
C GLU A 663 42.54 -94.30 -94.34
N GLN A 664 43.35 -93.34 -93.49
CA GLN A 664 43.10 -91.96 -92.47
C GLN A 664 44.25 -90.81 -91.73
N LEU A 665 44.42 -89.61 -90.79
CA LEU A 665 44.00 -88.30 -89.76
C LEU A 665 45.10 -87.09 -89.03
N GLN A 666 45.27 -85.89 -88.09
CA GLN A 666 44.85 -84.59 -87.05
C GLN A 666 45.97 -83.38 -86.31
N LEU A 667 46.14 -82.19 -85.38
CA LEU A 667 45.71 -80.83 -84.40
C LEU A 667 46.84 -79.72 -83.54
N SER A 668 47.01 -78.49 -82.64
CA SER A 668 46.61 -77.04 -81.80
C SER A 668 47.70 -76.00 -80.82
N THR A 669 47.88 -74.76 -79.94
CA THR A 669 47.52 -73.25 -79.15
C THR A 669 48.63 -72.22 -78.19
N GLN A 670 48.83 -70.98 -77.31
CA GLN A 670 48.49 -69.47 -76.56
C GLN A 670 49.57 -68.49 -75.48
N THR A 671 49.71 -67.23 -74.62
CA THR A 671 49.39 -65.61 -74.17
C THR A 671 49.95 -64.58 -72.76
N ARG A 672 50.27 -63.10 -72.53
CA ARG A 672 50.33 -61.88 -71.26
C ARG A 672 51.33 -60.40 -71.05
N GLN A 673 51.65 -59.21 -70.14
CA GLN A 673 51.57 -58.23 -68.72
C GLN A 673 51.93 -56.47 -68.33
N GLU A 674 52.40 -55.70 -67.12
CA GLU A 674 52.25 -54.12 -66.40
C GLU A 674 53.29 -52.97 -65.42
N THR A 675 53.16 -51.56 -64.88
CA THR A 675 54.02 -50.47 -63.79
C THR A 675 53.88 -48.71 -63.26
N ALA A 676 54.54 -47.83 -62.20
CA ALA A 676 54.50 -46.16 -61.66
C ALA A 676 55.36 -45.12 -60.42
N GLY A 677 55.38 -43.64 -60.04
CA GLY A 677 56.00 -42.58 -58.78
C GLY A 677 56.24 -40.79 -58.47
N PRO A 678 56.62 -39.90 -57.26
CA PRO A 678 56.69 -38.23 -56.77
C PRO A 678 57.56 -37.19 -55.53
N THR A 679 57.69 -35.69 -55.20
CA THR A 679 58.28 -34.61 -53.93
C THR A 679 58.59 -32.82 -53.85
N ARG A 680 59.01 -31.60 -53.00
CA ARG A 680 59.23 -30.59 -51.57
C ARG A 680 59.91 -28.89 -51.31
N PRO A 681 59.89 -27.87 -50.17
CA PRO A 681 60.40 -26.23 -49.84
C PRO A 681 60.76 -25.17 -48.38
N ARG A 682 61.33 -23.77 -48.13
CA ARG A 682 61.46 -22.56 -46.85
C ARG A 682 62.35 -21.00 -46.60
N GLN A 683 62.20 -19.79 -45.67
CA GLN A 683 63.14 -18.43 -45.13
C GLN A 683 62.94 -17.09 -43.92
N ASP A 684 63.67 -15.78 -43.64
CA ASP A 684 63.99 -14.67 -42.34
C ASP A 684 64.38 -12.90 -42.29
N THR A 685 64.77 -11.66 -41.47
CA THR A 685 65.12 -10.69 -40.05
C THR A 685 65.51 -8.92 -39.82
N PRO A 686 65.72 -7.98 -38.64
CA PRO A 686 65.93 -6.30 -38.28
C PRO A 686 66.71 -5.28 -36.99
N GLU A 687 66.87 -3.79 -36.75
CA GLU A 687 67.56 -2.67 -35.59
C GLU A 687 67.50 -0.87 -35.45
N SER A 688 67.94 0.37 -34.67
CA SER A 688 68.41 1.34 -33.32
C SER A 688 68.71 3.12 -33.29
N ASP A 689 69.09 4.35 -32.50
CA ASP A 689 69.46 5.35 -31.13
C ASP A 689 69.78 7.11 -31.11
N TYR A 690 70.16 8.33 -30.27
CA TYR A 690 70.42 9.25 -28.86
C TYR A 690 70.75 11.01 -28.62
N SER A 691 71.12 11.88 -27.45
CA SER A 691 71.30 13.55 -27.07
C SER A 691 72.23 14.40 -25.81
N PHE A 692 72.51 15.71 -25.10
CA PHE A 692 72.31 17.36 -24.68
C PHE A 692 73.39 18.33 -23.64
N LEU A 693 73.66 19.65 -22.96
CA LEU A 693 73.52 21.31 -22.56
C LEU A 693 74.65 22.25 -21.58
N LEU A 694 74.94 23.55 -20.86
CA LEU A 694 74.70 25.16 -20.37
C LEU A 694 75.92 26.16 -19.56
N THR A 695 76.20 27.44 -18.82
CA THR A 695 75.87 28.95 -18.12
C THR A 695 77.10 30.06 -17.52
N GLU A 696 77.36 31.32 -16.79
CA GLU A 696 77.03 32.81 -16.07
C GLU A 696 78.26 33.91 -15.50
N ARG A 697 78.53 35.19 -14.76
CA ARG A 697 78.17 36.63 -13.97
C ARG A 697 79.38 37.79 -13.52
N THR A 698 79.64 39.04 -12.76
CA THR A 698 79.27 40.37 -11.81
C THR A 698 80.40 41.64 -11.50
N LYS A 699 80.64 42.86 -10.68
CA LYS A 699 80.24 44.08 -9.63
C LYS A 699 81.30 45.34 -9.11
N ASP A 700 81.05 46.70 -8.57
CA ASP A 700 81.83 47.74 -7.51
C ASP A 700 81.62 49.41 -7.14
N GLU A 701 82.21 50.24 -6.09
CA GLU A 701 82.05 51.82 -5.58
C GLU A 701 82.98 52.72 -4.43
N CYS A 702 83.05 54.15 -4.11
CA CYS A 702 83.67 55.07 -2.89
C CYS A 702 83.78 56.79 -2.69
N LEU A 703 83.88 57.60 -1.49
CA LEU A 703 84.27 59.18 -1.19
C LEU A 703 84.44 59.97 0.32
N ASN A 704 84.81 61.35 0.70
CA ASN A 704 84.92 61.99 2.17
C ASN A 704 84.93 63.46 3.00
N GLN A 705 85.53 64.70 2.79
CA GLN A 705 85.64 65.79 3.91
C GLN A 705 84.99 67.22 3.74
N LEU A 706 84.95 67.80 2.54
CA LEU A 706 83.94 68.82 2.19
C LEU A 706 82.51 68.29 2.46
N ALA A 707 82.39 66.97 2.51
CA ALA A 707 81.26 66.22 3.02
C ALA A 707 80.82 66.57 4.45
N SER A 708 81.60 67.19 5.34
CA SER A 708 81.14 67.41 6.74
C SER A 708 80.03 68.49 6.85
N LEU A 709 80.34 69.75 6.52
CA LEU A 709 79.32 70.81 6.45
C LEU A 709 78.31 70.56 5.32
N LYS A 710 78.73 69.87 4.24
CA LYS A 710 77.78 69.36 3.25
C LYS A 710 76.84 68.31 3.86
N CYS A 711 77.27 67.44 4.76
CA CYS A 711 76.40 66.50 5.47
C CYS A 711 75.48 67.21 6.46
N GLU A 712 75.86 68.31 7.10
CA GLU A 712 74.92 69.07 7.93
C GLU A 712 73.83 69.76 7.11
N LEU A 713 74.21 70.44 6.02
CA LEU A 713 73.25 71.03 5.09
C LEU A 713 72.42 69.96 4.36
N SER A 714 73.04 68.88 3.89
CA SER A 714 72.34 67.73 3.30
C SER A 714 71.50 66.97 4.31
N ARG A 715 71.81 66.99 5.62
CA ARG A 715 70.94 66.42 6.66
C ARG A 715 69.69 67.27 6.86
N LEU A 716 69.82 68.60 6.94
CA LEU A 716 68.66 69.49 7.02
C LEU A 716 67.82 69.49 5.73
N HIS A 717 68.49 69.40 4.58
CA HIS A 717 67.86 69.26 3.26
C HIS A 717 67.17 67.89 3.12
N ALA A 718 67.79 66.80 3.60
CA ALA A 718 67.21 65.47 3.65
C ALA A 718 66.00 65.42 4.58
N THR A 719 66.07 65.98 5.80
CA THR A 719 64.89 66.01 6.68
C THR A 719 63.74 66.82 6.07
N LEU A 720 64.03 67.89 5.32
CA LEU A 720 63.00 68.64 4.57
C LEU A 720 62.45 67.83 3.38
N GLU A 721 63.29 67.07 2.67
CA GLU A 721 62.86 66.15 1.62
C GLU A 721 62.06 64.96 2.17
N GLU A 722 62.42 64.44 3.34
CA GLU A 722 61.76 63.37 4.07
C GLU A 722 60.38 63.85 4.54
N GLU A 723 60.27 65.04 5.16
CA GLU A 723 58.97 65.64 5.50
C GLU A 723 58.09 65.87 4.25
N ARG A 724 58.67 66.34 3.14
CA ARG A 724 57.96 66.47 1.85
C ARG A 724 57.53 65.11 1.29
N GLN A 725 58.37 64.10 1.37
CA GLN A 725 58.06 62.74 0.91
C GLN A 725 56.96 62.11 1.78
N LEU A 726 57.02 62.28 3.10
CA LEU A 726 55.99 61.82 4.04
C LEU A 726 54.66 62.55 3.82
N ALA A 727 54.68 63.87 3.58
CA ALA A 727 53.49 64.64 3.22
C ALA A 727 52.87 64.16 1.89
N ASN A 728 53.70 63.93 0.87
CA ASN A 728 53.25 63.39 -0.42
C ASN A 728 52.72 61.94 -0.29
N GLN A 729 53.37 61.08 0.50
CA GLN A 729 52.90 59.73 0.80
C GLN A 729 51.56 59.75 1.54
N HIS A 730 51.38 60.67 2.50
CA HIS A 730 50.12 60.86 3.22
C HIS A 730 49.01 61.37 2.29
N GLN A 731 49.30 62.33 1.40
CA GLN A 731 48.35 62.79 0.38
C GLN A 731 47.94 61.68 -0.58
N LEU A 732 48.88 60.83 -1.02
CA LEU A 732 48.59 59.67 -1.86
C LEU A 732 47.77 58.60 -1.12
N ALA A 733 48.05 58.37 0.17
CA ALA A 733 47.27 57.45 1.00
C ALA A 733 45.82 57.94 1.20
N LEU A 734 45.61 59.22 1.46
CA LEU A 734 44.28 59.82 1.53
C LEU A 734 43.54 59.73 0.18
N GLN A 735 44.23 60.01 -0.94
CA GLN A 735 43.64 59.86 -2.27
C GLN A 735 43.26 58.40 -2.57
N ALA A 736 44.06 57.42 -2.15
CA ALA A 736 43.75 56.00 -2.27
C ALA A 736 42.50 55.63 -1.45
N GLN A 737 42.40 56.09 -0.20
CA GLN A 737 41.21 55.88 0.65
C GLN A 737 39.94 56.52 0.05
N ILE A 738 40.04 57.72 -0.53
CA ILE A 738 38.93 58.38 -1.23
C ILE A 738 38.50 57.56 -2.46
N ASN A 739 39.46 57.09 -3.26
CA ASN A 739 39.18 56.25 -4.43
C ASN A 739 38.52 54.92 -4.03
N GLU A 740 38.97 54.29 -2.94
CA GLU A 740 38.39 53.05 -2.42
C GLU A 740 36.95 53.29 -1.89
N ALA A 741 36.72 54.36 -1.13
CA ALA A 741 35.38 54.72 -0.65
C ALA A 741 34.41 54.98 -1.82
N GLN A 742 34.86 55.65 -2.88
CA GLN A 742 34.06 55.84 -4.10
C GLN A 742 33.79 54.52 -4.84
N ALA A 743 34.74 53.59 -4.88
CA ALA A 743 34.54 52.27 -5.46
C ALA A 743 33.53 51.43 -4.66
N ARG A 744 33.63 51.45 -3.32
CA ARG A 744 32.66 50.79 -2.40
C ARG A 744 31.25 51.39 -2.54
N THR A 745 31.13 52.71 -2.69
CA THR A 745 29.83 53.36 -2.91
C THR A 745 29.21 52.90 -4.24
N LYS A 746 29.98 52.91 -5.33
CA LYS A 746 29.49 52.49 -6.66
C LYS A 746 29.10 51.01 -6.73
N SER A 747 29.78 50.12 -5.99
CA SER A 747 29.36 48.72 -5.91
C SER A 747 28.09 48.55 -5.08
N GLN A 748 27.92 49.30 -3.99
CA GLN A 748 26.67 49.35 -3.22
C GLN A 748 25.49 49.86 -4.08
N ASP A 749 25.66 50.96 -4.82
CA ASP A 749 24.65 51.49 -5.75
C ASP A 749 24.24 50.44 -6.80
N SER A 750 25.21 49.71 -7.35
CA SER A 750 24.95 48.64 -8.33
C SER A 750 24.16 47.46 -7.73
N VAL A 751 24.46 47.07 -6.49
CA VAL A 751 23.75 46.01 -5.78
C VAL A 751 22.33 46.45 -5.41
N LEU A 752 22.14 47.70 -4.98
CA LEU A 752 20.81 48.28 -4.73
C LEU A 752 19.98 48.38 -6.01
N GLY A 753 20.60 48.75 -7.13
CA GLY A 753 19.95 48.74 -8.46
C GLY A 753 19.48 47.35 -8.88
N GLN A 754 20.33 46.33 -8.70
CA GLN A 754 19.95 44.93 -8.96
C GLN A 754 18.80 44.49 -8.06
N LYS A 755 18.88 44.74 -6.74
CA LYS A 755 17.82 44.37 -5.77
C LYS A 755 16.50 45.08 -6.04
N ALA A 756 16.53 46.31 -6.58
CA ALA A 756 15.33 47.02 -7.01
C ALA A 756 14.66 46.37 -8.23
N GLU A 757 15.43 45.83 -9.18
CA GLU A 757 14.87 45.12 -10.34
C GLU A 757 14.36 43.72 -9.97
N GLU A 758 15.09 42.98 -9.14
CA GLU A 758 14.63 41.71 -8.54
C GLU A 758 13.29 41.91 -7.79
N SER A 759 13.15 43.00 -7.02
CA SER A 759 11.88 43.34 -6.35
C SER A 759 10.73 43.66 -7.32
N LYS A 760 10.99 44.19 -8.52
CA LYS A 760 9.96 44.37 -9.55
C LYS A 760 9.56 43.04 -10.18
N GLN A 761 10.54 42.18 -10.45
CA GLN A 761 10.29 40.86 -11.04
C GLN A 761 9.41 40.01 -10.12
N LEU A 762 9.79 39.91 -8.84
CA LEU A 762 9.00 39.19 -7.82
C LEU A 762 7.56 39.73 -7.69
N LYS A 763 7.34 41.05 -7.85
CA LYS A 763 5.98 41.64 -7.84
C LYS A 763 5.15 41.25 -9.07
N GLN A 764 5.78 41.12 -10.25
CA GLN A 764 5.10 40.60 -11.45
C GLN A 764 4.82 39.10 -11.31
N ASP A 765 5.73 38.35 -10.68
CA ASP A 765 5.60 36.91 -10.49
C ASP A 765 4.47 36.59 -9.50
N LEU A 766 4.40 37.32 -8.38
CA LEU A 766 3.28 37.25 -7.43
C LEU A 766 1.93 37.57 -8.10
N GLN A 767 1.86 38.61 -8.95
CA GLN A 767 0.63 38.92 -9.70
C GLN A 767 0.24 37.81 -10.69
N ARG A 768 1.22 37.15 -11.31
CA ARG A 768 0.98 35.98 -12.16
C ARG A 768 0.47 34.79 -11.34
N ALA A 769 1.11 34.46 -10.22
CA ALA A 769 0.68 33.40 -9.30
C ALA A 769 -0.76 33.63 -8.81
N GLN A 770 -1.08 34.83 -8.30
CA GLN A 770 -2.44 35.21 -7.89
C GLN A 770 -3.47 35.00 -9.00
N SER A 771 -3.15 35.33 -10.26
CA SER A 771 -4.05 35.11 -11.40
C SER A 771 -4.29 33.62 -11.72
N LEU A 772 -3.26 32.78 -11.49
CA LEU A 772 -3.33 31.32 -11.68
C LEU A 772 -4.13 30.66 -10.56
N PHE A 773 -3.86 30.98 -9.29
CA PHE A 773 -4.66 30.52 -8.15
C PHE A 773 -6.13 30.90 -8.32
N THR A 774 -6.41 32.14 -8.75
CA THR A 774 -7.78 32.60 -9.05
C THR A 774 -8.43 31.80 -10.19
N SER A 775 -7.68 31.15 -11.09
CA SER A 775 -8.22 30.23 -12.11
C SER A 775 -8.42 28.81 -11.56
N ALA A 776 -7.40 28.26 -10.90
CA ALA A 776 -7.46 26.95 -10.27
C ALA A 776 -8.63 26.85 -9.28
N GLU A 777 -8.91 27.91 -8.51
CA GLU A 777 -10.10 28.00 -7.67
C GLU A 777 -11.42 27.88 -8.44
N ARG A 778 -11.54 28.52 -9.62
CA ARG A 778 -12.76 28.47 -10.44
C ARG A 778 -12.94 27.08 -11.06
N GLU A 779 -11.87 26.47 -11.54
CA GLU A 779 -11.86 25.11 -12.09
C GLU A 779 -12.20 24.08 -11.00
N LEU A 780 -11.63 24.23 -9.80
CA LEU A 780 -11.88 23.36 -8.65
C LEU A 780 -13.31 23.54 -8.10
N ARG A 781 -13.89 24.75 -8.15
CA ARG A 781 -15.32 24.98 -7.85
C ARG A 781 -16.23 24.26 -8.87
N TYR A 782 -15.91 24.35 -10.17
CA TYR A 782 -16.65 23.67 -11.23
C TYR A 782 -16.59 22.14 -11.10
N GLU A 783 -15.41 21.57 -10.88
CA GLU A 783 -15.26 20.13 -10.68
C GLU A 783 -15.94 19.65 -9.37
N ARG A 784 -15.97 20.47 -8.31
CA ARG A 784 -16.79 20.19 -7.11
C ARG A 784 -18.28 20.15 -7.41
N GLU A 785 -18.81 21.08 -8.19
CA GLU A 785 -20.23 21.14 -8.58
C GLU A 785 -20.62 19.92 -9.43
N LYS A 786 -19.83 19.62 -10.47
CA LYS A 786 -19.91 18.38 -11.27
C LYS A 786 -19.84 17.11 -10.43
N ASN A 787 -19.03 17.08 -9.36
CA ASN A 787 -18.98 15.97 -8.42
C ASN A 787 -20.28 15.81 -7.61
N LEU A 788 -20.95 16.92 -7.25
CA LEU A 788 -22.25 16.90 -6.59
C LEU A 788 -23.34 16.38 -7.54
N ASP A 789 -23.31 16.73 -8.82
CA ASP A 789 -24.24 16.20 -9.83
C ASP A 789 -24.03 14.70 -10.10
N LEU A 790 -22.78 14.23 -10.19
CA LEU A 790 -22.49 12.79 -10.26
C LEU A 790 -23.01 12.04 -9.01
N LYS A 791 -22.89 12.64 -7.81
CA LYS A 791 -23.46 12.07 -6.58
C LYS A 791 -25.00 12.05 -6.59
N ARG A 792 -25.65 13.08 -7.15
CA ARG A 792 -27.11 13.09 -7.37
C ARG A 792 -27.54 11.98 -8.34
N HIS A 793 -26.83 11.80 -9.45
CA HIS A 793 -27.11 10.74 -10.42
C HIS A 793 -26.91 9.33 -9.85
N ASN A 794 -25.84 9.10 -9.08
CA ASN A 794 -25.61 7.81 -8.42
C ASN A 794 -26.72 7.48 -7.40
N ALA A 795 -27.17 8.46 -6.60
CA ALA A 795 -28.27 8.26 -5.66
C ALA A 795 -29.60 7.90 -6.36
N LEU A 796 -29.88 8.49 -7.54
CA LEU A 796 -31.04 8.11 -8.36
C LEU A 796 -30.89 6.70 -8.97
N LEU A 797 -29.67 6.33 -9.39
CA LEU A 797 -29.38 4.99 -9.91
C LEU A 797 -29.57 3.91 -8.83
N ASP A 798 -29.08 4.14 -7.61
CA ASP A 798 -29.30 3.23 -6.48
C ASP A 798 -30.79 3.15 -6.08
N GLN A 799 -31.55 4.25 -6.17
CA GLN A 799 -33.00 4.24 -5.95
C GLN A 799 -33.74 3.35 -6.97
N GLU A 800 -33.42 3.47 -8.27
CA GLU A 800 -34.02 2.62 -9.31
C GLU A 800 -33.53 1.16 -9.21
N LYS A 801 -32.28 0.92 -8.84
CA LYS A 801 -31.76 -0.42 -8.53
C LYS A 801 -32.51 -1.08 -7.37
N ILE A 802 -32.78 -0.36 -6.27
CA ILE A 802 -33.60 -0.86 -5.16
C ILE A 802 -35.02 -1.19 -5.61
N LYS A 803 -35.63 -0.34 -6.46
CA LYS A 803 -36.96 -0.55 -7.04
C LYS A 803 -37.01 -1.78 -7.95
N VAL A 804 -36.07 -1.94 -8.89
CA VAL A 804 -35.95 -3.14 -9.73
C VAL A 804 -35.70 -4.40 -8.89
N CYS A 805 -34.91 -4.33 -7.82
CA CYS A 805 -34.76 -5.45 -6.89
C CYS A 805 -36.06 -5.81 -6.14
N ALA A 806 -36.95 -4.85 -5.87
CA ALA A 806 -38.26 -5.11 -5.28
C ALA A 806 -39.24 -5.72 -6.31
N GLU A 807 -39.24 -5.20 -7.54
CA GLU A 807 -40.04 -5.73 -8.66
C GLU A 807 -39.62 -7.17 -9.02
N LEU A 808 -38.32 -7.46 -9.07
CA LEU A 808 -37.79 -8.82 -9.29
C LEU A 808 -38.22 -9.78 -8.17
N LYS A 809 -38.13 -9.38 -6.90
CA LYS A 809 -38.62 -10.20 -5.77
C LYS A 809 -40.12 -10.45 -5.84
N GLN A 810 -40.91 -9.47 -6.31
CA GLN A 810 -42.34 -9.65 -6.53
C GLN A 810 -42.62 -10.62 -7.70
N ALA A 811 -41.85 -10.55 -8.79
CA ALA A 811 -41.95 -11.47 -9.92
C ALA A 811 -41.58 -12.91 -9.52
N GLN A 812 -40.51 -13.10 -8.76
CA GLN A 812 -40.11 -14.40 -8.20
C GLN A 812 -41.21 -14.98 -7.29
N ALA A 813 -41.80 -14.18 -6.40
CA ALA A 813 -42.90 -14.61 -5.55
C ALA A 813 -44.14 -15.06 -6.35
N LYS A 814 -44.47 -14.34 -7.45
CA LYS A 814 -45.54 -14.72 -8.39
C LYS A 814 -45.22 -16.01 -9.14
N LEU A 815 -43.97 -16.20 -9.58
CA LEU A 815 -43.53 -17.43 -10.25
C LEU A 815 -43.66 -18.64 -9.31
N SER A 816 -43.14 -18.57 -8.09
CA SER A 816 -43.27 -19.66 -7.11
C SER A 816 -44.68 -19.86 -6.56
N GLN A 817 -45.61 -18.93 -6.79
CA GLN A 817 -47.04 -19.18 -6.61
C GLN A 817 -47.64 -19.94 -7.81
N ALA A 818 -47.26 -19.56 -9.04
CA ALA A 818 -47.69 -20.24 -10.26
C ALA A 818 -47.20 -21.71 -10.30
N GLU A 819 -45.93 -21.97 -9.98
CA GLU A 819 -45.33 -23.31 -9.86
C GLU A 819 -46.11 -24.23 -8.88
N LYS A 820 -46.52 -23.67 -7.73
CA LYS A 820 -47.34 -24.39 -6.73
C LYS A 820 -48.75 -24.67 -7.23
N SER A 821 -49.34 -23.78 -8.02
CA SER A 821 -50.64 -24.03 -8.66
C SER A 821 -50.54 -25.08 -9.78
N GLY A 822 -49.49 -25.03 -10.60
CA GLY A 822 -49.25 -25.97 -11.70
C GLY A 822 -48.95 -27.40 -11.21
N SER A 823 -48.14 -27.54 -10.15
CA SER A 823 -47.90 -28.84 -9.51
C SER A 823 -49.15 -29.38 -8.81
N GLY A 824 -49.99 -28.51 -8.22
CA GLY A 824 -51.31 -28.89 -7.73
C GLY A 824 -52.23 -29.43 -8.84
N GLN A 825 -52.30 -28.74 -9.98
CA GLN A 825 -53.07 -29.15 -11.16
C GLN A 825 -52.53 -30.44 -11.79
N ALA A 826 -51.20 -30.63 -11.83
CA ALA A 826 -50.59 -31.86 -12.31
C ALA A 826 -50.99 -33.07 -11.45
N ALA A 827 -50.91 -32.94 -10.12
CA ALA A 827 -51.35 -33.98 -9.19
C ALA A 827 -52.87 -34.25 -9.24
N GLU A 828 -53.68 -33.26 -9.61
CA GLU A 828 -55.11 -33.45 -9.89
C GLU A 828 -55.35 -34.21 -11.20
N MET A 829 -54.64 -33.85 -12.27
CA MET A 829 -54.68 -34.56 -13.56
C MET A 829 -54.22 -36.02 -13.44
N GLU A 830 -53.18 -36.30 -12.64
CA GLU A 830 -52.74 -37.67 -12.34
C GLU A 830 -53.85 -38.47 -11.63
N ARG A 831 -54.52 -37.89 -10.62
CA ARG A 831 -55.65 -38.54 -9.94
C ARG A 831 -56.80 -38.83 -10.90
N LEU A 832 -57.11 -37.91 -11.81
CA LEU A 832 -58.14 -38.10 -12.84
C LEU A 832 -57.75 -39.19 -13.85
N GLN A 833 -56.48 -39.26 -14.28
CA GLN A 833 -55.97 -40.36 -15.11
C GLN A 833 -56.04 -41.72 -14.40
N HIS A 834 -55.67 -41.78 -13.12
CA HIS A 834 -55.82 -42.99 -12.30
C HIS A 834 -57.29 -43.41 -12.20
N ARG A 835 -58.21 -42.46 -11.96
CA ARG A 835 -59.64 -42.77 -11.87
C ARG A 835 -60.24 -43.21 -13.21
N LEU A 836 -59.76 -42.69 -14.35
CA LEU A 836 -60.13 -43.18 -15.67
C LEU A 836 -59.68 -44.64 -15.87
N ARG A 837 -58.42 -44.97 -15.55
CA ARG A 837 -57.89 -46.35 -15.63
C ARG A 837 -58.67 -47.33 -14.75
N GLU A 838 -59.09 -46.91 -13.56
CA GLU A 838 -59.98 -47.71 -12.69
C GLU A 838 -61.33 -47.99 -13.38
N LEU A 839 -61.97 -46.98 -13.95
CA LEU A 839 -63.25 -47.12 -14.65
C LEU A 839 -63.13 -47.96 -15.94
N GLU A 840 -62.01 -47.86 -16.66
CA GLU A 840 -61.70 -48.73 -17.82
C GLU A 840 -61.57 -50.20 -17.40
N LEU A 841 -60.91 -50.48 -16.27
CA LEU A 841 -60.81 -51.83 -15.71
C LEU A 841 -62.15 -52.36 -15.18
N GLU A 842 -62.99 -51.51 -14.57
CA GLU A 842 -64.37 -51.86 -14.18
C GLU A 842 -65.24 -52.17 -15.41
N LEU A 843 -65.14 -51.36 -16.48
CA LEU A 843 -65.82 -51.60 -17.75
C LEU A 843 -65.37 -52.91 -18.40
N ALA A 844 -64.06 -53.16 -18.48
CA ALA A 844 -63.50 -54.40 -19.03
C ALA A 844 -63.98 -55.64 -18.26
N ARG A 845 -63.97 -55.61 -16.92
CA ARG A 845 -64.52 -56.67 -16.06
C ARG A 845 -66.02 -56.88 -16.30
N SER A 846 -66.79 -55.79 -16.47
CA SER A 846 -68.22 -55.87 -16.77
C SER A 846 -68.50 -56.47 -18.15
N GLY A 847 -67.66 -56.16 -19.15
CA GLY A 847 -67.71 -56.75 -20.49
C GLY A 847 -67.37 -58.24 -20.47
N GLN A 848 -66.31 -58.63 -19.76
CA GLN A 848 -65.96 -60.03 -19.57
C GLN A 848 -67.08 -60.81 -18.89
N SER A 849 -67.68 -60.26 -17.82
CA SER A 849 -68.82 -60.88 -17.12
C SER A 849 -70.06 -61.01 -18.01
N ARG A 850 -70.35 -60.01 -18.86
CA ARG A 850 -71.41 -60.11 -19.88
C ARG A 850 -71.13 -61.22 -20.89
N ASN A 851 -69.89 -61.33 -21.37
CA ASN A 851 -69.50 -62.36 -22.33
C ASN A 851 -69.53 -63.77 -21.73
N THR A 852 -69.10 -63.96 -20.47
CA THR A 852 -69.24 -65.26 -19.79
C THR A 852 -70.71 -65.61 -19.55
N ASN A 853 -71.55 -64.63 -19.19
CA ASN A 853 -72.98 -64.86 -19.03
C ASN A 853 -73.67 -65.20 -20.36
N ALA A 854 -73.25 -64.57 -21.48
CA ALA A 854 -73.72 -64.90 -22.82
C ALA A 854 -73.29 -66.33 -23.22
N SER A 855 -72.02 -66.70 -23.03
CA SER A 855 -71.52 -68.07 -23.29
C SER A 855 -72.28 -69.12 -22.49
N LEU A 856 -72.48 -68.91 -21.18
CA LEU A 856 -73.27 -69.81 -20.33
C LEU A 856 -74.75 -69.87 -20.75
N GLN A 857 -75.30 -68.77 -21.28
CA GLN A 857 -76.66 -68.73 -21.82
C GLN A 857 -76.76 -69.47 -23.17
N GLU A 858 -75.75 -69.40 -24.03
CA GLU A 858 -75.65 -70.16 -25.28
C GLU A 858 -75.44 -71.66 -25.00
N GLU A 859 -74.56 -72.03 -24.07
CA GLU A 859 -74.39 -73.40 -23.59
C GLU A 859 -75.69 -73.97 -23.00
N LEU A 860 -76.42 -73.18 -22.20
CA LEU A 860 -77.73 -73.57 -21.66
C LEU A 860 -78.77 -73.80 -22.77
N GLN A 861 -78.75 -73.01 -23.84
CA GLN A 861 -79.64 -73.21 -24.99
C GLN A 861 -79.19 -74.42 -25.84
N ALA A 862 -77.89 -74.63 -26.02
CA ALA A 862 -77.34 -75.82 -26.67
C ALA A 862 -77.70 -77.09 -25.88
N GLU A 863 -77.65 -77.05 -24.54
CA GLU A 863 -78.04 -78.17 -23.69
C GLU A 863 -79.54 -78.43 -23.74
N ARG A 864 -80.39 -77.38 -23.74
CA ARG A 864 -81.83 -77.54 -24.01
C ARG A 864 -82.09 -78.21 -25.35
N VAL A 865 -81.36 -77.84 -26.40
CA VAL A 865 -81.46 -78.50 -27.73
C VAL A 865 -80.93 -79.93 -27.69
N ARG A 866 -79.87 -80.23 -26.93
CA ARG A 866 -79.37 -81.60 -26.72
C ARG A 866 -80.38 -82.46 -25.97
N VAL A 867 -81.00 -81.97 -24.90
CA VAL A 867 -82.08 -82.65 -24.15
C VAL A 867 -83.29 -82.89 -25.06
N ILE A 868 -83.77 -81.88 -25.79
CA ILE A 868 -84.86 -82.05 -26.78
C ILE A 868 -84.48 -83.06 -27.88
N SER A 869 -83.20 -83.16 -28.25
CA SER A 869 -82.71 -84.18 -29.19
C SER A 869 -82.57 -85.56 -28.55
N ALA A 870 -82.30 -85.66 -27.25
CA ALA A 870 -82.23 -86.91 -26.50
C ALA A 870 -83.64 -87.46 -26.29
N ASP A 871 -84.60 -86.63 -25.87
CA ASP A 871 -86.03 -86.98 -25.75
C ASP A 871 -86.60 -87.49 -27.09
N LYS A 872 -86.18 -86.92 -28.22
CA LYS A 872 -86.52 -87.41 -29.57
C LYS A 872 -85.82 -88.72 -29.95
N LYS A 873 -84.74 -89.09 -29.28
CA LYS A 873 -84.01 -90.36 -29.45
C LYS A 873 -84.45 -91.46 -28.48
N VAL A 874 -85.04 -91.12 -27.33
CA VAL A 874 -85.68 -92.10 -26.42
C VAL A 874 -86.55 -93.10 -27.22
N PRO A 875 -87.53 -92.69 -28.04
CA PRO A 875 -88.34 -93.64 -28.83
C PRO A 875 -87.56 -94.41 -29.91
N GLN A 876 -86.34 -93.99 -30.30
CA GLN A 876 -85.49 -94.76 -31.23
C GLN A 876 -84.71 -95.88 -30.52
N PHE A 877 -84.34 -95.68 -29.25
CA PHE A 877 -83.72 -96.72 -28.43
C PHE A 877 -84.77 -97.64 -27.76
N SER A 878 -85.96 -97.14 -27.46
CA SER A 878 -87.11 -97.95 -27.02
C SER A 878 -87.64 -98.93 -28.09
N LEU A 879 -87.13 -98.88 -29.32
CA LEU A 879 -87.60 -99.67 -30.48
C LEU A 879 -86.62 -100.78 -30.94
N ASN A 880 -85.60 -101.12 -30.14
CA ASN A 880 -84.64 -102.19 -30.48
C ASN A 880 -84.22 -103.10 -29.30
N THR A 881 -84.87 -102.98 -28.14
CA THR A 881 -84.72 -103.88 -26.97
C THR A 881 -86.04 -103.87 -26.19
N GLU A 882 -87.03 -104.72 -26.47
CA GLU A 882 -87.04 -106.04 -27.12
C GLU A 882 -87.62 -105.97 -28.58
N PRO A 883 -87.94 -107.08 -29.30
CA PRO A 883 -88.13 -107.04 -30.76
C PRO A 883 -89.57 -106.70 -31.23
N SER A 884 -90.22 -105.72 -30.60
CA SER A 884 -91.49 -105.09 -31.02
C SER A 884 -91.72 -103.78 -30.27
#